data_AF-A0A3M1V7C6-F1
#
_entry.id   AF-A0A3M1V7C6-F1
#
_cell.length_a   1.000
_cell.length_b   1.000
_cell.length_c   1.000
_cell.angle_alpha   90.00
_cell.angle_beta   90.00
_cell.angle_gamma   90.00
#
_symmetry.space_group_name_H-M   'P 1'
#
loop_
_entity.id
_entity.type
_entity.pdbx_description
1 polymer ?
#
loop_
_entity_poly.entity_id
_entity_poly.type
_entity_poly.pdbx_seq_one_letter_code
_entity_poly.pdbx_strand_id
1 'polypeptide(L)'
;MAKLIKILVGLIVVVVVLIGAAVLILPQVIDPNDYKDQIVQVVKEKTGRDLRIDKPLKLSVFPWLGVEAGGVVLGNAPGFGKEPFAQIDELGVRVKLLPLLKRQIEVDTLVLEGAQLNLARNKRGKTNWEDLAAKSEEEPAEAKRTEQKAEGPAISSLKVQGIQLRNTRISWSDAQAGARYVLDKVRLETGSLTLGATVPVSAGFTLTSDTPKLVVVVDLTTQASASEDLQQFNLSDLELTIDGKGEGLPKGGMKVVVAANIEGDLAADTLKVEGLKVSGPQVEIKGQVSVAGLQHQPRLKGHLELAQTNVKQLAALFGTSIQTTDPKALTQVGASIDLAQEGKATRLEPFTITLDDTHAKGYVRLLDTKGPVVRARLDVDAIDLDRYLPPADEQEKGAPEKGEAQKGAAANDPFAALRPLDLQADLNIGKLVVSKARLQDVNVRVVSKGGVMKVSPIKASLYQGKFDGQVTLDARKKTPRIHAVKHLAGIQIGPLLKDVAGKDWLVGTGNLDLDLRIAGLTEAQIRKSLSGSGKFLFTDGAYKGVDIVKMIRNATGQGSNVSQSGNTEDKTEFTEMKGSFTARNGVIGNKDLSAKSPLLRLGGKGTVDLPANRIDYTLIAKLVASLQGQGGKAADQLKGVPIPVKIKGPLDNPGYALDIEAILTEKAKQQVRQKVEKEVQKKLGDKLKGPLGEGLKGLFGR
;
A
#
# COMPACT_ATOMS: atom_id res chain seq x y z
N MET A 1 -54.83 -11.17 68.88
CA MET A 1 -54.55 -10.41 67.62
C MET A 1 -54.85 -8.91 67.71
N ALA A 2 -56.00 -8.45 68.25
CA ALA A 2 -56.37 -7.01 68.22
C ALA A 2 -55.43 -6.03 68.99
N LYS A 3 -54.76 -6.45 70.08
CA LYS A 3 -53.79 -5.60 70.81
C LYS A 3 -52.46 -5.42 70.06
N LEU A 4 -51.99 -6.47 69.37
CA LEU A 4 -50.75 -6.45 68.62
C LEU A 4 -50.88 -5.57 67.36
N ILE A 5 -52.04 -5.63 66.69
CA ILE A 5 -52.38 -4.77 65.56
C ILE A 5 -52.48 -3.30 66.00
N LYS A 6 -53.08 -2.98 67.15
CA LYS A 6 -53.13 -1.60 67.68
C LYS A 6 -51.75 -1.04 68.04
N ILE A 7 -50.85 -1.87 68.57
CA ILE A 7 -49.47 -1.47 68.87
C ILE A 7 -48.68 -1.28 67.57
N LEU A 8 -48.82 -2.17 66.58
CA LEU A 8 -48.21 -2.04 65.26
C LEU A 8 -48.71 -0.80 64.51
N VAL A 9 -50.03 -0.55 64.51
CA VAL A 9 -50.61 0.66 63.90
C VAL A 9 -50.18 1.91 64.65
N GLY A 10 -50.15 1.89 65.98
CA GLY A 10 -49.65 3.00 66.78
C GLY A 10 -48.16 3.30 66.53
N LEU A 11 -47.33 2.26 66.38
CA LEU A 11 -45.90 2.39 66.08
C LEU A 11 -45.67 2.91 64.65
N ILE A 12 -46.46 2.45 63.68
CA ILE A 12 -46.44 2.95 62.30
C ILE A 12 -46.87 4.42 62.27
N VAL A 13 -47.94 4.79 62.99
CA VAL A 13 -48.39 6.19 63.07
C VAL A 13 -47.34 7.08 63.74
N VAL A 14 -46.69 6.63 64.82
CA VAL A 14 -45.60 7.37 65.47
C VAL A 14 -44.39 7.52 64.54
N VAL A 15 -44.01 6.47 63.81
CA VAL A 15 -42.91 6.53 62.83
C VAL A 15 -43.27 7.48 61.68
N VAL A 16 -44.51 7.44 61.17
CA VAL A 16 -44.98 8.37 60.12
C VAL A 16 -45.04 9.81 60.64
N VAL A 17 -45.45 10.05 61.88
CA VAL A 17 -45.46 11.38 62.52
C VAL A 17 -44.03 11.87 62.77
N LEU A 18 -43.10 11.01 63.19
CA LEU A 18 -41.68 11.37 63.36
C LEU A 18 -40.99 11.64 62.02
N ILE A 19 -41.30 10.87 60.98
CA ILE A 19 -40.84 11.15 59.61
C ILE A 19 -41.44 12.47 59.13
N GLY A 20 -42.74 12.70 59.33
CA GLY A 20 -43.39 13.97 58.99
C GLY A 20 -42.82 15.16 59.75
N ALA A 21 -42.51 15.01 61.03
CA ALA A 21 -41.86 16.02 61.86
C ALA A 21 -40.41 16.27 61.41
N ALA A 22 -39.64 15.23 61.09
CA ALA A 22 -38.29 15.37 60.54
C ALA A 22 -38.30 16.10 59.19
N VAL A 23 -39.25 15.79 58.30
CA VAL A 23 -39.46 16.48 57.02
C VAL A 23 -39.80 17.98 57.23
N LEU A 24 -40.54 18.32 58.29
CA LEU A 24 -40.86 19.70 58.65
C LEU A 24 -39.69 20.44 59.34
N ILE A 25 -38.86 19.74 60.12
CA ILE A 25 -37.79 20.33 60.94
C ILE A 25 -36.47 20.48 60.16
N LEU A 26 -36.08 19.51 59.32
CA LEU A 26 -34.80 19.52 58.60
C LEU A 26 -34.55 20.80 57.78
N PRO A 27 -35.51 21.33 57.00
CA PRO A 27 -35.36 22.60 56.28
C PRO A 27 -35.19 23.83 57.20
N GLN A 28 -35.57 23.74 58.48
CA GLN A 28 -35.43 24.84 59.45
C GLN A 28 -34.09 24.84 60.19
N VAL A 29 -33.40 23.69 60.24
CA VAL A 29 -32.13 23.53 60.98
C VAL A 29 -30.91 23.67 60.06
N ILE A 30 -31.07 23.40 58.77
CA ILE A 30 -29.99 23.47 57.78
C ILE A 30 -30.51 24.27 56.57
N ASP A 31 -30.10 25.53 56.45
CA ASP A 31 -30.29 26.32 55.21
C ASP A 31 -29.05 26.15 54.32
N PRO A 32 -29.15 25.49 53.15
CA PRO A 32 -28.02 25.36 52.25
C PRO A 32 -27.45 26.70 51.79
N ASN A 33 -28.27 27.77 51.78
CA ASN A 33 -27.89 29.09 51.28
C ASN A 33 -26.90 29.83 52.18
N ASP A 34 -26.75 29.45 53.47
CA ASP A 34 -25.75 30.04 54.38
C ASP A 34 -24.30 29.80 53.92
N TYR A 35 -24.08 28.71 53.17
CA TYR A 35 -22.76 28.33 52.67
C TYR A 35 -22.41 28.96 51.32
N LYS A 36 -23.37 29.61 50.64
CA LYS A 36 -23.21 30.16 49.29
C LYS A 36 -22.08 31.19 49.22
N ASP A 37 -22.05 32.13 50.16
CA ASP A 37 -21.05 33.21 50.18
C ASP A 37 -19.65 32.69 50.50
N GLN A 38 -19.55 31.70 51.39
CA GLN A 38 -18.28 31.04 51.71
C GLN A 38 -17.71 30.31 50.49
N ILE A 39 -18.55 29.61 49.73
CA ILE A 39 -18.13 28.91 48.50
C ILE A 39 -17.63 29.90 47.46
N VAL A 40 -18.35 31.01 47.25
CA VAL A 40 -17.93 32.08 46.31
C VAL A 40 -16.59 32.67 46.72
N GLN A 41 -16.41 32.98 48.01
CA GLN A 41 -15.17 33.57 48.52
C GLN A 41 -13.98 32.61 48.38
N VAL A 42 -14.14 31.34 48.76
CA VAL A 42 -13.07 30.33 48.64
C VAL A 42 -12.66 30.13 47.18
N VAL A 43 -13.61 30.10 46.25
CA VAL A 43 -13.28 29.99 44.82
C VAL A 43 -12.54 31.23 44.33
N LYS A 44 -12.95 32.44 44.77
CA LYS A 44 -12.25 33.68 44.42
C LYS A 44 -10.81 33.71 44.95
N GLU A 45 -10.60 33.30 46.20
CA GLU A 45 -9.28 33.25 46.83
C GLU A 45 -8.35 32.21 46.16
N LYS A 46 -8.88 31.04 45.81
CA LYS A 46 -8.07 29.94 45.25
C LYS A 46 -7.82 30.04 43.76
N THR A 47 -8.76 30.60 42.99
CA THR A 47 -8.69 30.63 41.52
C THR A 47 -8.52 32.03 40.94
N GLY A 48 -8.74 33.08 41.73
CA GLY A 48 -8.79 34.47 41.26
C GLY A 48 -10.05 34.84 40.46
N ARG A 49 -10.96 33.88 40.23
CA ARG A 49 -12.15 34.05 39.37
C ARG A 49 -13.42 34.30 40.18
N ASP A 50 -14.35 35.03 39.59
CA ASP A 50 -15.65 35.29 40.19
C ASP A 50 -16.57 34.08 39.98
N LEU A 51 -17.03 33.49 41.09
CA LEU A 51 -18.11 32.50 41.08
C LEU A 51 -19.43 33.20 41.40
N ARG A 52 -20.47 32.90 40.65
CA ARG A 52 -21.84 33.35 40.92
C ARG A 52 -22.77 32.14 40.96
N ILE A 53 -23.71 32.14 41.90
CA ILE A 53 -24.76 31.12 42.00
C ILE A 53 -26.08 31.88 41.94
N ASP A 54 -26.77 31.82 40.80
CA ASP A 54 -27.92 32.70 40.50
C ASP A 54 -29.22 32.25 41.16
N LYS A 55 -29.41 30.94 41.36
CA LYS A 55 -30.62 30.38 42.00
C LYS A 55 -30.32 30.00 43.47
N PRO A 56 -31.32 30.01 44.36
CA PRO A 56 -31.14 29.47 45.71
C PRO A 56 -30.88 27.97 45.66
N LEU A 57 -30.06 27.48 46.59
CA LEU A 57 -29.79 26.06 46.78
C LEU A 57 -31.07 25.39 47.32
N LYS A 58 -31.57 24.36 46.63
CA LYS A 58 -32.78 23.64 47.02
C LYS A 58 -32.41 22.37 47.78
N LEU A 59 -33.08 22.15 48.90
CA LEU A 59 -33.03 20.90 49.66
C LEU A 59 -34.28 20.08 49.35
N SER A 60 -34.09 18.84 48.90
CA SER A 60 -35.14 17.83 48.79
C SER A 60 -34.98 16.81 49.92
N VAL A 61 -36.06 16.42 50.60
CA VAL A 61 -35.98 15.57 51.83
C VAL A 61 -36.77 14.25 51.75
N PHE A 62 -37.58 14.00 50.71
CA PHE A 62 -38.29 12.73 50.53
C PHE A 62 -38.65 12.47 49.04
N PRO A 63 -38.52 11.23 48.51
CA PRO A 63 -38.04 10.01 49.17
C PRO A 63 -36.50 9.89 49.25
N TRP A 64 -35.76 10.88 48.75
CA TRP A 64 -34.30 11.02 48.89
C TRP A 64 -33.93 12.36 49.54
N LEU A 65 -32.73 12.43 50.14
CA LEU A 65 -32.13 13.69 50.57
C LEU A 65 -31.27 14.22 49.41
N GLY A 66 -31.57 15.38 48.86
CA GLY A 66 -30.83 15.95 47.73
C GLY A 66 -30.53 17.42 47.91
N VAL A 67 -29.36 17.86 47.43
CA VAL A 67 -29.01 19.28 47.29
C VAL A 67 -28.91 19.59 45.81
N GLU A 68 -29.66 20.59 45.36
CA GLU A 68 -29.67 21.06 43.99
C GLU A 68 -29.17 22.51 43.94
N ALA A 69 -28.10 22.73 43.16
CA ALA A 69 -27.56 24.04 42.88
C ALA A 69 -27.88 24.42 41.43
N GLY A 70 -28.51 25.57 41.22
CA GLY A 70 -28.90 26.03 39.89
C GLY A 70 -28.28 27.36 39.50
N GLY A 71 -27.96 27.51 38.21
CA GLY A 71 -27.39 28.75 37.66
C GLY A 71 -26.02 29.08 38.24
N VAL A 72 -25.13 28.09 38.32
CA VAL A 72 -23.75 28.27 38.77
C VAL A 72 -22.92 28.78 37.59
N VAL A 73 -22.23 29.90 37.75
CA VAL A 73 -21.44 30.55 36.69
C VAL A 73 -20.06 30.89 37.24
N LEU A 74 -19.02 30.40 36.58
CA LEU A 74 -17.62 30.73 36.88
C LEU A 74 -17.07 31.65 35.78
N GLY A 75 -16.58 32.81 36.18
CA GLY A 75 -15.95 33.80 35.31
C GLY A 75 -14.72 33.26 34.58
N ASN A 76 -14.37 33.90 33.48
CA ASN A 76 -13.20 33.51 32.68
C ASN A 76 -11.88 33.98 33.31
N ALA A 77 -10.78 33.39 32.86
CA ALA A 77 -9.45 33.89 33.19
C ALA A 77 -9.28 35.34 32.66
N PRO A 78 -8.52 36.20 33.36
CA PRO A 78 -8.20 37.54 32.88
C PRO A 78 -7.60 37.50 31.47
N GLY A 79 -8.17 38.29 30.56
CA GLY A 79 -7.73 38.39 29.16
C GLY A 79 -8.42 37.46 28.17
N PHE A 80 -9.44 36.68 28.57
CA PHE A 80 -10.19 35.76 27.70
C PHE A 80 -11.65 36.18 27.40
N GLY A 81 -11.97 37.47 27.54
CA GLY A 81 -13.28 38.01 27.21
C GLY A 81 -14.29 37.92 28.36
N LYS A 82 -15.56 38.20 28.05
CA LYS A 82 -16.66 38.26 29.04
C LYS A 82 -17.47 36.97 29.15
N GLU A 83 -17.32 36.06 28.20
CA GLU A 83 -18.01 34.77 28.24
C GLU A 83 -17.54 33.96 29.45
N PRO A 84 -18.44 33.35 30.22
CA PRO A 84 -18.06 32.57 31.39
C PRO A 84 -17.21 31.38 30.97
N PHE A 85 -16.26 30.99 31.82
CA PHE A 85 -15.45 29.79 31.59
C PHE A 85 -16.29 28.53 31.74
N ALA A 86 -17.13 28.47 32.78
CA ALA A 86 -18.03 27.36 33.02
C ALA A 86 -19.38 27.89 33.52
N GLN A 87 -20.46 27.24 33.09
CA GLN A 87 -21.81 27.48 33.58
C GLN A 87 -22.53 26.15 33.74
N ILE A 88 -23.39 26.03 34.75
CA ILE A 88 -24.20 24.85 35.01
C ILE A 88 -25.62 25.31 35.33
N ASP A 89 -26.60 24.80 34.59
CA ASP A 89 -28.01 25.15 34.80
C ASP A 89 -28.58 24.49 36.05
N GLU A 90 -28.25 23.21 36.25
CA GLU A 90 -28.60 22.42 37.43
C GLU A 90 -27.53 21.37 37.74
N LEU A 91 -27.08 21.36 38.99
CA LEU A 91 -26.24 20.34 39.60
C LEU A 91 -27.02 19.74 40.76
N GLY A 92 -27.41 18.48 40.64
CA GLY A 92 -28.12 17.75 41.68
C GLY A 92 -27.29 16.59 42.21
N VAL A 93 -27.11 16.54 43.52
CA VAL A 93 -26.60 15.34 44.21
C VAL A 93 -27.73 14.79 45.06
N ARG A 94 -28.16 13.57 44.76
CA ARG A 94 -29.21 12.85 45.50
C ARG A 94 -28.58 11.75 46.34
N VAL A 95 -29.05 11.57 47.57
CA VAL A 95 -28.51 10.64 48.58
C VAL A 95 -29.67 9.86 49.21
N LYS A 96 -29.49 8.56 49.48
CA LYS A 96 -30.55 7.71 50.05
C LYS A 96 -30.77 7.96 51.54
N LEU A 97 -32.03 7.99 52.00
CA LEU A 97 -32.38 8.27 53.40
C LEU A 97 -32.10 7.10 54.38
N LEU A 98 -32.42 5.85 53.98
CA LEU A 98 -32.27 4.69 54.88
C LEU A 98 -30.82 4.42 55.31
N PRO A 99 -29.80 4.48 54.42
CA PRO A 99 -28.40 4.33 54.81
C PRO A 99 -27.88 5.48 55.70
N LEU A 100 -28.41 6.70 55.53
CA LEU A 100 -28.01 7.86 56.35
C LEU A 100 -28.36 7.66 57.84
N LEU A 101 -29.44 6.95 58.17
CA LEU A 101 -29.76 6.56 59.56
C LEU A 101 -28.70 5.63 60.18
N LYS A 102 -27.95 4.91 59.34
CA LYS A 102 -26.81 4.07 59.73
C LYS A 102 -25.46 4.78 59.58
N ARG A 103 -25.46 6.11 59.35
CA ARG A 103 -24.27 6.93 59.06
C ARG A 103 -23.52 6.52 57.79
N GLN A 104 -24.21 5.93 56.81
CA GLN A 104 -23.64 5.56 55.51
C GLN A 104 -24.11 6.54 54.44
N ILE A 105 -23.17 7.15 53.72
CA ILE A 105 -23.47 8.08 52.62
C ILE A 105 -23.51 7.29 51.32
N GLU A 106 -24.72 7.09 50.78
CA GLU A 106 -24.92 6.44 49.47
C GLU A 106 -25.57 7.45 48.51
N VAL A 107 -24.79 7.92 47.54
CA VAL A 107 -25.24 8.83 46.48
C VAL A 107 -26.09 8.02 45.50
N ASP A 108 -27.35 8.39 45.38
CA ASP A 108 -28.29 7.77 44.45
C ASP A 108 -27.94 8.15 43.01
N THR A 109 -28.11 9.41 42.62
CA THR A 109 -27.78 9.85 41.26
C THR A 109 -27.09 11.20 41.31
N LEU A 110 -26.01 11.34 40.54
CA LEU A 110 -25.39 12.61 40.22
C LEU A 110 -25.98 13.11 38.90
N VAL A 111 -26.71 14.22 38.95
CA VAL A 111 -27.35 14.83 37.79
C VAL A 111 -26.62 16.13 37.46
N LEU A 112 -26.14 16.22 36.23
CA LEU A 112 -25.58 17.45 35.66
C LEU A 112 -26.36 17.79 34.39
N GLU A 113 -27.12 18.88 34.44
CA GLU A 113 -27.97 19.35 33.35
C GLU A 113 -27.46 20.71 32.85
N GLY A 114 -27.39 20.84 31.52
CA GLY A 114 -27.11 22.12 30.87
C GLY A 114 -25.72 22.68 31.17
N ALA A 115 -24.74 21.83 31.48
CA ALA A 115 -23.37 22.29 31.73
C ALA A 115 -22.74 22.85 30.44
N GLN A 116 -22.09 23.99 30.55
CA GLN A 116 -21.39 24.68 29.48
C GLN A 116 -19.96 24.93 29.91
N LEU A 117 -18.99 24.50 29.10
CA LEU A 117 -17.56 24.71 29.35
C LEU A 117 -16.94 25.40 28.13
N ASN A 118 -16.35 26.57 28.32
CA ASN A 118 -15.73 27.37 27.28
C ASN A 118 -14.22 27.40 27.46
N LEU A 119 -13.54 26.53 26.74
CA LEU A 119 -12.10 26.40 26.68
C LEU A 119 -11.55 27.28 25.54
N ALA A 120 -10.47 28.02 25.80
CA ALA A 120 -9.88 28.90 24.80
C ALA A 120 -8.36 28.97 24.91
N ARG A 121 -7.69 29.05 23.76
CA ARG A 121 -6.28 29.42 23.61
C ARG A 121 -6.17 30.71 22.82
N ASN A 122 -5.43 31.67 23.37
CA ASN A 122 -5.22 32.95 22.71
C ASN A 122 -4.06 32.89 21.69
N LYS A 123 -3.85 33.96 20.92
CA LYS A 123 -2.79 34.04 19.90
C LYS A 123 -1.36 33.89 20.45
N ARG A 124 -1.16 34.01 21.77
CA ARG A 124 0.14 33.82 22.44
C ARG A 124 0.34 32.39 22.95
N GLY A 125 -0.59 31.47 22.65
CA GLY A 125 -0.55 30.07 23.08
C GLY A 125 -1.05 29.81 24.50
N LYS A 126 -1.38 30.86 25.26
CA LYS A 126 -1.89 30.75 26.64
C LYS A 126 -3.33 30.23 26.63
N THR A 127 -3.64 29.31 27.53
CA THR A 127 -4.99 28.75 27.72
C THR A 127 -5.73 29.43 28.87
N ASN A 128 -7.07 29.39 28.83
CA ASN A 128 -7.92 29.98 29.85
C ASN A 128 -8.21 29.08 31.05
N TRP A 129 -7.37 28.08 31.32
CA TRP A 129 -7.44 27.23 32.53
C TRP A 129 -6.06 26.99 33.19
N GLU A 130 -4.99 27.58 32.67
CA GLU A 130 -3.63 27.46 33.25
C GLU A 130 -3.55 27.92 34.72
N ASP A 131 -4.37 28.89 35.11
CA ASP A 131 -4.51 29.39 36.48
C ASP A 131 -5.27 28.43 37.41
N LEU A 132 -6.01 27.45 36.85
CA LEU A 132 -6.69 26.41 37.61
C LEU A 132 -5.82 25.16 37.81
N ALA A 133 -4.82 24.96 36.94
CA ALA A 133 -3.79 23.95 37.14
C ALA A 133 -2.84 24.47 38.22
N ALA A 134 -2.95 23.92 39.44
CA ALA A 134 -2.17 24.36 40.58
C ALA A 134 -0.69 24.56 40.21
N LYS A 135 -0.17 25.78 40.45
CA LYS A 135 1.28 25.99 40.61
C LYS A 135 1.74 25.06 41.71
N SER A 136 2.27 23.90 41.33
CA SER A 136 3.15 23.14 42.20
C SER A 136 4.47 23.91 42.23
N GLU A 137 4.48 25.04 42.96
CA GLU A 137 5.72 25.61 43.45
C GLU A 137 6.23 24.63 44.51
N GLU A 138 7.27 23.91 44.14
CA GLU A 138 8.11 23.15 45.04
C GLU A 138 8.61 24.06 46.15
N GLU A 139 8.08 23.86 47.35
CA GLU A 139 8.82 24.08 48.59
C GLU A 139 8.70 22.78 49.40
N PRO A 140 9.80 22.01 49.58
CA PRO A 140 9.81 20.91 50.52
C PRO A 140 9.89 21.52 51.92
N ALA A 141 8.73 21.83 52.50
CA ALA A 141 8.62 22.02 53.93
C ALA A 141 8.63 20.63 54.60
N GLU A 142 9.74 20.29 55.23
CA GLU A 142 9.80 19.26 56.28
C GLU A 142 8.68 19.53 57.30
N ALA A 143 7.58 18.79 57.18
CA ALA A 143 6.55 18.72 58.21
C ALA A 143 6.54 17.30 58.76
N LYS A 144 7.07 17.18 59.98
CA LYS A 144 6.86 16.05 60.88
C LYS A 144 5.40 15.60 60.79
N ARG A 145 5.21 14.36 60.36
CA ARG A 145 3.94 13.65 60.36
C ARG A 145 3.61 13.32 61.82
N THR A 146 2.91 14.22 62.50
CA THR A 146 2.11 13.84 63.66
C THR A 146 0.80 13.31 63.08
N GLU A 147 0.57 12.01 63.22
CA GLU A 147 -0.71 11.38 62.92
C GLU A 147 -1.78 11.93 63.85
N GLN A 148 -2.50 12.96 63.38
CA GLN A 148 -3.81 13.30 63.90
C GLN A 148 -4.84 12.81 62.90
N LYS A 149 -5.51 11.73 63.29
CA LYS A 149 -6.62 11.09 62.57
C LYS A 149 -7.78 12.09 62.50
N ALA A 150 -7.82 12.88 61.42
CA ALA A 150 -9.03 13.60 61.04
C ALA A 150 -10.02 12.56 60.49
N GLU A 151 -11.04 12.24 61.29
CA GLU A 151 -12.24 11.52 60.84
C GLU A 151 -13.04 12.41 59.88
N GLY A 152 -12.54 12.56 58.66
CA GLY A 152 -13.36 12.94 57.50
C GLY A 152 -13.85 11.67 56.80
N PRO A 153 -15.06 11.65 56.22
CA PRO A 153 -15.55 10.48 55.49
C PRO A 153 -14.56 10.13 54.38
N ALA A 154 -14.03 8.91 54.41
CA ALA A 154 -13.12 8.42 53.39
C ALA A 154 -13.86 8.37 52.04
N ILE A 155 -13.29 8.99 51.00
CA ILE A 155 -13.86 9.01 49.65
C ILE A 155 -14.08 7.58 49.11
N SER A 156 -13.35 6.59 49.65
CA SER A 156 -13.51 5.17 49.36
C SER A 156 -14.83 4.53 49.83
N SER A 157 -15.65 5.19 50.65
CA SER A 157 -16.99 4.69 51.02
C SER A 157 -18.14 5.29 50.22
N LEU A 158 -17.86 6.17 49.25
CA LEU A 158 -18.88 6.82 48.43
C LEU A 158 -19.42 5.86 47.37
N LYS A 159 -20.59 5.27 47.60
CA LYS A 159 -21.33 4.52 46.57
C LYS A 159 -22.15 5.50 45.73
N VAL A 160 -21.85 5.59 44.44
CA VAL A 160 -22.64 6.35 43.45
C VAL A 160 -23.48 5.34 42.68
N GLN A 161 -24.81 5.47 42.65
CA GLN A 161 -25.61 4.56 41.82
C GLN A 161 -25.70 5.02 40.37
N GLY A 162 -26.01 6.27 40.06
CA GLY A 162 -26.17 6.71 38.68
C GLY A 162 -25.40 7.98 38.36
N ILE A 163 -24.95 8.08 37.11
CA ILE A 163 -24.46 9.34 36.53
C ILE A 163 -25.39 9.70 35.38
N GLN A 164 -25.94 10.92 35.43
CA GLN A 164 -26.73 11.50 34.37
C GLN A 164 -26.15 12.85 33.97
N LEU A 165 -25.58 12.89 32.78
CA LEU A 165 -25.14 14.08 32.08
C LEU A 165 -26.10 14.36 30.94
N ARG A 166 -26.69 15.56 30.90
CA ARG A 166 -27.68 15.93 29.89
C ARG A 166 -27.39 17.33 29.34
N ASN A 167 -27.61 17.50 28.04
CA ASN A 167 -27.51 18.77 27.31
C ASN A 167 -26.21 19.55 27.58
N THR A 168 -25.10 18.84 27.74
CA THR A 168 -23.81 19.47 28.04
C THR A 168 -23.13 19.97 26.76
N ARG A 169 -22.51 21.14 26.84
CA ARG A 169 -21.82 21.78 25.72
C ARG A 169 -20.39 22.13 26.12
N ILE A 170 -19.43 21.68 25.34
CA ILE A 170 -18.01 22.03 25.51
C ILE A 170 -17.57 22.74 24.24
N SER A 171 -17.11 23.98 24.37
CA SER A 171 -16.53 24.72 23.25
C SER A 171 -15.02 24.87 23.45
N TRP A 172 -14.26 24.68 22.39
CA TRP A 172 -12.82 24.88 22.33
C TRP A 172 -12.51 25.86 21.20
N SER A 173 -11.89 26.99 21.55
CA SER A 173 -11.51 28.05 20.62
C SER A 173 -9.99 28.22 20.60
N ASP A 174 -9.33 27.85 19.51
CA ASP A 174 -7.88 28.04 19.34
C ASP A 174 -7.62 29.20 18.38
N ALA A 175 -7.34 30.38 18.93
CA ALA A 175 -7.03 31.57 18.15
C ALA A 175 -5.64 31.53 17.49
N GLN A 176 -4.77 30.61 17.90
CA GLN A 176 -3.45 30.40 17.29
C GLN A 176 -3.57 29.53 16.04
N ALA A 177 -4.37 28.47 16.10
CA ALA A 177 -4.67 27.60 14.95
C ALA A 177 -5.79 28.16 14.05
N GLY A 178 -6.56 29.15 14.51
CA GLY A 178 -7.72 29.69 13.79
C GLY A 178 -8.87 28.67 13.70
N ALA A 179 -9.00 27.80 14.69
CA ALA A 179 -9.94 26.70 14.70
C ALA A 179 -10.88 26.77 15.90
N ARG A 180 -12.13 26.34 15.70
CA ARG A 180 -13.13 26.22 16.75
C ARG A 180 -13.81 24.86 16.67
N TYR A 181 -13.96 24.23 17.82
CA TYR A 181 -14.60 22.94 17.99
C TYR A 181 -15.68 23.07 19.06
N VAL A 182 -16.83 22.45 18.84
CA VAL A 182 -17.94 22.46 19.78
C VAL A 182 -18.46 21.05 19.91
N LEU A 183 -18.36 20.45 21.10
CA LEU A 183 -19.11 19.25 21.45
C LEU A 183 -20.43 19.74 22.05
N ASP A 184 -21.52 19.50 21.34
CA ASP A 184 -22.87 19.85 21.75
C ASP A 184 -23.67 18.59 22.09
N LYS A 185 -24.75 18.76 22.85
CA LYS A 185 -25.63 17.66 23.29
C LYS A 185 -24.87 16.48 23.92
N VAL A 186 -23.79 16.78 24.65
CA VAL A 186 -23.03 15.75 25.37
C VAL A 186 -23.96 15.13 26.41
N ARG A 187 -24.12 13.82 26.31
CA ARG A 187 -24.97 13.01 27.18
C ARG A 187 -24.21 11.78 27.67
N LEU A 188 -24.45 11.41 28.90
CA LEU A 188 -24.00 10.17 29.54
C LEU A 188 -25.09 9.73 30.50
N GLU A 189 -25.55 8.50 30.37
CA GLU A 189 -26.54 7.92 31.26
C GLU A 189 -26.07 6.52 31.63
N THR A 190 -25.91 6.27 32.93
CA THR A 190 -25.55 4.96 33.48
C THR A 190 -26.70 4.42 34.33
N GLY A 191 -26.90 3.10 34.29
CA GLY A 191 -27.67 2.40 35.32
C GLY A 191 -26.97 2.43 36.69
N SER A 192 -27.51 1.66 37.64
CA SER A 192 -26.97 1.57 39.01
C SER A 192 -25.58 0.92 39.04
N LEU A 193 -24.51 1.72 39.14
CA LEU A 193 -23.07 1.41 39.18
C LEU A 193 -22.69 0.56 40.40
N THR A 194 -23.27 -0.62 40.46
CA THR A 194 -23.05 -1.62 41.50
C THR A 194 -22.01 -2.59 40.98
N LEU A 195 -20.88 -2.74 41.69
CA LEU A 195 -19.88 -3.75 41.33
C LEU A 195 -20.50 -5.15 41.35
N GLY A 196 -20.08 -6.01 40.42
CA GLY A 196 -20.62 -7.34 40.19
C GLY A 196 -21.92 -7.38 39.37
N ALA A 197 -22.60 -6.24 39.16
CA ALA A 197 -23.82 -6.17 38.37
C ALA A 197 -23.57 -5.63 36.95
N THR A 198 -24.38 -6.09 36.00
CA THR A 198 -24.43 -5.56 34.64
C THR A 198 -25.32 -4.32 34.59
N VAL A 199 -24.80 -3.24 34.03
CA VAL A 199 -25.45 -1.92 33.98
C VAL A 199 -25.50 -1.40 32.54
N PRO A 200 -26.66 -0.92 32.07
CA PRO A 200 -26.71 -0.24 30.78
C PRO A 200 -25.97 1.09 30.86
N VAL A 201 -25.20 1.40 29.81
CA VAL A 201 -24.49 2.66 29.62
C VAL A 201 -24.83 3.19 28.25
N SER A 202 -25.25 4.46 28.19
CA SER A 202 -25.39 5.17 26.93
C SER A 202 -24.67 6.50 27.00
N ALA A 203 -23.98 6.87 25.91
CA ALA A 203 -23.31 8.15 25.80
C ALA A 203 -23.47 8.69 24.38
N GLY A 204 -23.31 9.99 24.20
CA GLY A 204 -23.29 10.57 22.88
C GLY A 204 -22.97 12.05 22.90
N PHE A 205 -22.61 12.57 21.73
CA PHE A 205 -22.36 13.99 21.51
C PHE A 205 -22.41 14.33 20.02
N THR A 206 -22.52 15.61 19.72
CA THR A 206 -22.35 16.15 18.36
C THR A 206 -21.14 17.07 18.35
N LEU A 207 -20.08 16.68 17.64
CA LEU A 207 -18.92 17.52 17.38
C LEU A 207 -19.16 18.38 16.14
N THR A 208 -19.04 19.69 16.28
CA THR A 208 -18.99 20.64 15.16
C THR A 208 -17.61 21.27 15.10
N SER A 209 -16.99 21.34 13.93
CA SER A 209 -15.77 22.09 13.69
C SER A 209 -15.96 23.07 12.53
N ASP A 210 -15.36 24.25 12.66
CA ASP A 210 -15.42 25.32 11.66
C ASP A 210 -14.31 25.21 10.60
N THR A 211 -13.18 24.58 10.96
CA THR A 211 -11.99 24.46 10.09
C THR A 211 -11.29 23.11 10.32
N PRO A 212 -11.53 22.08 9.49
CA PRO A 212 -12.48 22.04 8.37
C PRO A 212 -13.94 22.06 8.85
N LYS A 213 -14.86 22.49 7.97
CA LYS A 213 -16.30 22.51 8.28
C LYS A 213 -16.85 21.09 8.35
N LEU A 214 -17.12 20.60 9.55
CA LEU A 214 -17.62 19.24 9.76
C LEU A 214 -18.57 19.16 10.96
N VAL A 215 -19.52 18.24 10.87
CA VAL A 215 -20.43 17.85 11.95
C VAL A 215 -20.36 16.34 12.08
N VAL A 216 -20.06 15.84 13.28
CA VAL A 216 -19.95 14.42 13.59
C VAL A 216 -20.83 14.11 14.79
N VAL A 217 -21.79 13.22 14.61
CA VAL A 217 -22.64 12.68 15.67
C VAL A 217 -22.04 11.35 16.12
N VAL A 218 -21.81 11.22 17.42
CA VAL A 218 -21.31 9.99 18.05
C VAL A 218 -22.34 9.52 19.05
N ASP A 219 -22.73 8.25 18.94
CA ASP A 219 -23.64 7.58 19.87
C ASP A 219 -23.02 6.24 20.29
N LEU A 220 -23.07 5.95 21.59
CA LEU A 220 -22.55 4.75 22.21
C LEU A 220 -23.63 4.11 23.07
N THR A 221 -23.82 2.80 22.93
CA THR A 221 -24.64 1.98 23.82
C THR A 221 -23.88 0.69 24.17
N THR A 222 -23.96 0.26 25.43
CA THR A 222 -23.37 -1.01 25.88
C THR A 222 -23.96 -1.44 27.22
N GLN A 223 -23.76 -2.70 27.58
CA GLN A 223 -23.95 -3.21 28.92
C GLN A 223 -22.58 -3.39 29.58
N ALA A 224 -22.28 -2.59 30.60
CA ALA A 224 -21.01 -2.62 31.31
C ALA A 224 -21.11 -3.41 32.62
N SER A 225 -20.03 -4.06 33.04
CA SER A 225 -19.90 -4.61 34.39
C SER A 225 -18.44 -4.59 34.83
N ALA A 226 -18.21 -4.55 36.14
CA ALA A 226 -16.90 -4.69 36.75
C ALA A 226 -17.02 -5.56 38.01
N SER A 227 -16.04 -6.42 38.28
CA SER A 227 -16.00 -7.24 39.51
C SER A 227 -15.79 -6.37 40.76
N GLU A 228 -16.11 -6.91 41.94
CA GLU A 228 -15.97 -6.19 43.21
C GLU A 228 -14.53 -5.76 43.53
N ASP A 229 -13.55 -6.54 43.08
CA ASP A 229 -12.12 -6.25 43.21
C ASP A 229 -11.55 -5.39 42.06
N LEU A 230 -12.41 -4.97 41.13
CA LEU A 230 -12.07 -4.22 39.92
C LEU A 230 -11.02 -4.90 39.02
N GLN A 231 -10.82 -6.22 39.18
CA GLN A 231 -9.89 -6.97 38.35
C GLN A 231 -10.51 -7.36 37.01
N GLN A 232 -11.82 -7.59 36.95
CA GLN A 232 -12.51 -7.98 35.73
C GLN A 232 -13.48 -6.89 35.29
N PHE A 233 -13.54 -6.63 34.00
CA PHE A 233 -14.53 -5.75 33.39
C PHE A 233 -15.06 -6.35 32.10
N ASN A 234 -16.34 -6.11 31.81
CA ASN A 234 -16.99 -6.57 30.59
C ASN A 234 -17.85 -5.45 30.00
N LEU A 235 -17.77 -5.28 28.69
CA LEU A 235 -18.66 -4.46 27.87
C LEU A 235 -19.32 -5.40 26.85
N SER A 236 -20.59 -5.72 27.06
CA SER A 236 -21.39 -6.54 26.14
C SER A 236 -22.32 -5.66 25.30
N ASP A 237 -22.66 -6.15 24.10
CA ASP A 237 -23.49 -5.44 23.13
C ASP A 237 -23.01 -3.99 22.88
N LEU A 238 -21.68 -3.80 22.82
CA LEU A 238 -21.11 -2.50 22.51
C LEU A 238 -21.54 -2.14 21.07
N GLU A 239 -22.20 -0.99 20.90
CA GLU A 239 -22.46 -0.39 19.61
C GLU A 239 -22.03 1.08 19.67
N LEU A 240 -21.08 1.45 18.82
CA LEU A 240 -20.60 2.80 18.63
C LEU A 240 -20.96 3.23 17.20
N THR A 241 -21.87 4.19 17.07
CA THR A 241 -22.23 4.82 15.81
C THR A 241 -21.53 6.16 15.67
N ILE A 242 -20.89 6.39 14.53
CA ILE A 242 -20.24 7.64 14.15
C ILE A 242 -20.83 8.08 12.81
N ASP A 243 -21.58 9.19 12.78
CA ASP A 243 -22.18 9.76 11.56
C ASP A 243 -21.62 11.16 11.30
N GLY A 244 -20.79 11.29 10.26
CA GLY A 244 -20.11 12.53 9.90
C GLY A 244 -20.58 13.13 8.58
N LYS A 245 -20.69 14.46 8.52
CA LYS A 245 -20.94 15.23 7.29
C LYS A 245 -20.04 16.46 7.29
N GLY A 246 -19.52 16.84 6.12
CA GLY A 246 -18.71 18.03 5.98
C GLY A 246 -17.57 17.91 4.97
N GLU A 247 -16.65 18.86 5.03
CA GLU A 247 -15.43 18.89 4.24
C GLU A 247 -14.57 17.65 4.51
N GLY A 248 -14.05 17.03 3.44
CA GLY A 248 -13.26 15.80 3.51
C GLY A 248 -14.06 14.50 3.60
N LEU A 249 -15.39 14.57 3.77
CA LEU A 249 -16.29 13.40 3.78
C LEU A 249 -17.11 13.31 2.47
N PRO A 250 -17.70 12.12 2.18
CA PRO A 250 -18.62 11.96 1.04
C PRO A 250 -19.79 12.94 1.10
N LYS A 251 -20.31 13.38 -0.06
CA LYS A 251 -21.43 14.35 -0.14
C LYS A 251 -22.69 13.93 0.64
N GLY A 252 -22.95 12.62 0.75
CA GLY A 252 -24.06 12.07 1.52
C GLY A 252 -23.81 11.95 3.03
N GLY A 253 -22.60 12.28 3.50
CA GLY A 253 -22.11 11.91 4.81
C GLY A 253 -21.52 10.50 4.84
N MET A 254 -21.04 10.11 6.02
CA MET A 254 -20.46 8.80 6.28
C MET A 254 -20.90 8.33 7.65
N LYS A 255 -21.64 7.22 7.67
CA LYS A 255 -22.01 6.52 8.89
C LYS A 255 -21.17 5.27 9.06
N VAL A 256 -20.48 5.16 10.18
CA VAL A 256 -19.70 3.98 10.60
C VAL A 256 -20.30 3.44 11.89
N VAL A 257 -20.49 2.14 11.95
CA VAL A 257 -20.97 1.42 13.14
C VAL A 257 -19.90 0.42 13.56
N VAL A 258 -19.50 0.46 14.82
CA VAL A 258 -18.57 -0.49 15.43
C VAL A 258 -19.35 -1.26 16.49
N ALA A 259 -19.44 -2.58 16.33
CA ALA A 259 -20.03 -3.47 17.32
C ALA A 259 -18.98 -4.45 17.86
N ALA A 260 -19.01 -4.76 19.16
CA ALA A 260 -18.11 -5.74 19.77
C ALA A 260 -18.59 -6.19 21.17
N ASN A 261 -17.98 -7.25 21.68
CA ASN A 261 -17.97 -7.58 23.11
C ASN A 261 -16.53 -7.47 23.62
N ILE A 262 -16.30 -6.78 24.73
CA ILE A 262 -14.98 -6.57 25.31
C ILE A 262 -14.94 -7.16 26.72
N GLU A 263 -13.95 -7.97 27.02
CA GLU A 263 -13.71 -8.56 28.34
C GLU A 263 -12.26 -8.28 28.74
N GLY A 264 -12.02 -7.74 29.92
CA GLY A 264 -10.68 -7.57 30.46
C GLY A 264 -10.57 -8.22 31.83
N ASP A 265 -9.45 -8.90 32.06
CA ASP A 265 -9.09 -9.49 33.35
C ASP A 265 -7.67 -9.04 33.68
N LEU A 266 -7.55 -8.07 34.59
CA LEU A 266 -6.31 -7.48 35.06
C LEU A 266 -5.49 -8.44 35.93
N ALA A 267 -6.14 -9.39 36.60
CA ALA A 267 -5.46 -10.41 37.41
C ALA A 267 -4.81 -11.49 36.52
N ALA A 268 -5.51 -11.89 35.45
CA ALA A 268 -4.98 -12.76 34.41
C ALA A 268 -4.09 -12.02 33.40
N ASP A 269 -4.04 -10.69 33.46
CA ASP A 269 -3.32 -9.79 32.55
C ASP A 269 -3.78 -9.94 31.08
N THR A 270 -5.10 -10.05 30.85
CA THR A 270 -5.70 -10.31 29.53
C THR A 270 -6.79 -9.30 29.14
N LEU A 271 -6.97 -9.16 27.82
CA LEU A 271 -8.08 -8.44 27.19
C LEU A 271 -8.57 -9.25 25.99
N LYS A 272 -9.88 -9.40 25.82
CA LYS A 272 -10.51 -10.01 24.65
C LYS A 272 -11.51 -9.06 24.03
N VAL A 273 -11.56 -9.07 22.71
CA VAL A 273 -12.53 -8.39 21.88
C VAL A 273 -13.12 -9.45 20.96
N GLU A 274 -14.37 -9.79 21.16
CA GLU A 274 -15.09 -10.82 20.40
C GLU A 274 -16.21 -10.19 19.59
N GLY A 275 -16.57 -10.82 18.46
CA GLY A 275 -17.65 -10.33 17.60
C GLY A 275 -17.42 -8.91 17.07
N LEU A 276 -16.16 -8.48 16.91
CA LEU A 276 -15.84 -7.17 16.34
C LEU A 276 -16.44 -7.10 14.93
N LYS A 277 -17.30 -6.10 14.71
CA LYS A 277 -17.88 -5.79 13.41
C LYS A 277 -17.79 -4.29 13.17
N VAL A 278 -17.10 -3.89 12.11
CA VAL A 278 -17.04 -2.50 11.64
C VAL A 278 -17.78 -2.41 10.32
N SER A 279 -18.85 -1.64 10.28
CA SER A 279 -19.70 -1.47 9.10
C SER A 279 -19.74 -0.01 8.66
N GLY A 280 -19.50 0.23 7.38
CA GLY A 280 -19.63 1.53 6.74
C GLY A 280 -20.05 1.41 5.28
N PRO A 281 -20.10 2.52 4.53
CA PRO A 281 -20.42 2.47 3.11
C PRO A 281 -19.40 1.61 2.34
N GLN A 282 -19.87 0.56 1.67
CA GLN A 282 -19.05 -0.38 0.89
C GLN A 282 -18.01 -1.18 1.69
N VAL A 283 -17.94 -1.05 3.01
CA VAL A 283 -16.91 -1.70 3.84
C VAL A 283 -17.55 -2.43 5.01
N GLU A 284 -17.23 -3.71 5.15
CA GLU A 284 -17.56 -4.49 6.34
C GLU A 284 -16.31 -5.26 6.77
N ILE A 285 -15.91 -5.09 8.02
CA ILE A 285 -14.78 -5.80 8.64
C ILE A 285 -15.32 -6.59 9.83
N LYS A 286 -14.95 -7.85 9.94
CA LYS A 286 -15.25 -8.73 11.07
C LYS A 286 -13.97 -9.20 11.74
N GLY A 287 -14.04 -9.55 13.02
CA GLY A 287 -12.89 -10.14 13.66
C GLY A 287 -13.01 -10.37 15.15
N GLN A 288 -11.88 -10.77 15.71
CA GLN A 288 -11.69 -10.93 17.14
C GLN A 288 -10.21 -10.67 17.47
N VAL A 289 -9.97 -10.14 18.66
CA VAL A 289 -8.62 -9.81 19.13
C VAL A 289 -8.50 -10.25 20.59
N SER A 290 -7.36 -10.82 20.94
CA SER A 290 -6.99 -11.15 22.30
C SER A 290 -5.62 -10.58 22.59
N VAL A 291 -5.45 -10.04 23.79
CA VAL A 291 -4.19 -9.51 24.31
C VAL A 291 -3.90 -10.24 25.62
N ALA A 292 -2.69 -10.75 25.76
CA ALA A 292 -2.18 -11.30 27.03
C ALA A 292 -0.92 -10.52 27.44
N GLY A 293 -0.65 -10.43 28.74
CA GLY A 293 0.47 -9.60 29.21
C GLY A 293 0.19 -8.10 29.13
N LEU A 294 -1.07 -7.67 29.24
CA LEU A 294 -1.56 -6.30 29.01
C LEU A 294 -0.74 -5.22 29.76
N GLN A 295 -0.31 -5.50 30.99
CA GLN A 295 0.37 -4.55 31.88
C GLN A 295 1.90 -4.52 31.67
N HIS A 296 2.50 -5.60 31.17
CA HIS A 296 3.97 -5.77 31.13
C HIS A 296 4.51 -5.90 29.71
N GLN A 297 4.06 -6.92 28.99
CA GLN A 297 4.56 -7.26 27.66
C GLN A 297 3.40 -7.75 26.79
N PRO A 298 2.64 -6.84 26.16
CA PRO A 298 1.42 -7.19 25.46
C PRO A 298 1.74 -8.10 24.27
N ARG A 299 1.06 -9.24 24.26
CA ARG A 299 1.06 -10.24 23.19
C ARG A 299 -0.33 -10.26 22.59
N LEU A 300 -0.43 -9.82 21.34
CA LEU A 300 -1.71 -9.72 20.64
C LEU A 300 -1.86 -10.94 19.72
N LYS A 301 -3.06 -11.53 19.68
CA LYS A 301 -3.48 -12.48 18.66
C LYS A 301 -4.88 -12.10 18.18
N GLY A 302 -5.12 -12.13 16.88
CA GLY A 302 -6.44 -11.81 16.35
C GLY A 302 -6.65 -12.33 14.94
N HIS A 303 -7.91 -12.39 14.56
CA HIS A 303 -8.36 -12.68 13.20
C HIS A 303 -9.14 -11.48 12.70
N LEU A 304 -8.84 -11.01 11.49
CA LEU A 304 -9.56 -9.92 10.83
C LEU A 304 -9.96 -10.35 9.42
N GLU A 305 -11.21 -10.13 9.07
CA GLU A 305 -11.79 -10.41 7.77
C GLU A 305 -12.40 -9.14 7.19
N LEU A 306 -11.92 -8.73 6.01
CA LEU A 306 -12.55 -7.73 5.17
C LEU A 306 -13.49 -8.45 4.20
N ALA A 307 -14.79 -8.21 4.36
CA ALA A 307 -15.79 -8.66 3.41
C ALA A 307 -15.53 -8.03 2.03
N GLN A 308 -16.00 -8.70 0.98
CA GLN A 308 -15.79 -8.28 -0.39
C GLN A 308 -16.29 -6.84 -0.62
N THR A 309 -15.37 -5.95 -1.02
CA THR A 309 -15.61 -4.53 -1.26
C THR A 309 -15.30 -4.12 -2.69
N ASN A 310 -15.92 -3.04 -3.15
CA ASN A 310 -15.64 -2.40 -4.42
C ASN A 310 -14.82 -1.12 -4.19
N VAL A 311 -13.53 -1.19 -4.48
CA VAL A 311 -12.58 -0.09 -4.23
C VAL A 311 -12.88 1.12 -5.13
N LYS A 312 -13.38 0.91 -6.35
CA LYS A 312 -13.80 2.01 -7.23
C LYS A 312 -14.98 2.78 -6.65
N GLN A 313 -15.98 2.08 -6.14
CA GLN A 313 -17.13 2.72 -5.49
C GLN A 313 -16.71 3.43 -4.20
N LEU A 314 -15.83 2.80 -3.40
CA LEU A 314 -15.27 3.43 -2.21
C LEU A 314 -14.52 4.73 -2.54
N ALA A 315 -13.64 4.71 -3.55
CA ALA A 315 -12.93 5.91 -4.01
C ALA A 315 -13.88 7.00 -4.53
N ALA A 316 -14.94 6.60 -5.26
CA ALA A 316 -15.93 7.52 -5.80
C ALA A 316 -16.71 8.26 -4.70
N LEU A 317 -16.92 7.64 -3.53
CA LEU A 317 -17.52 8.31 -2.37
C LEU A 317 -16.70 9.53 -1.92
N PHE A 318 -15.37 9.47 -2.04
CA PHE A 318 -14.44 10.56 -1.72
C PHE A 318 -14.13 11.45 -2.93
N GLY A 319 -14.93 11.37 -4.01
CA GLY A 319 -14.74 12.18 -5.20
C GLY A 319 -13.54 11.78 -6.05
N THR A 320 -12.93 10.62 -5.79
CA THR A 320 -11.81 10.10 -6.58
C THR A 320 -12.30 9.06 -7.57
N SER A 321 -11.96 9.21 -8.85
CA SER A 321 -12.27 8.21 -9.88
C SER A 321 -11.02 7.40 -10.19
N ILE A 322 -11.08 6.09 -9.97
CA ILE A 322 -10.00 5.17 -10.36
C ILE A 322 -10.37 4.55 -11.71
N GLN A 323 -9.64 4.94 -12.75
CA GLN A 323 -9.76 4.38 -14.10
C GLN A 323 -8.70 3.32 -14.33
N THR A 324 -9.10 2.22 -14.95
CA THR A 324 -8.24 1.08 -15.26
C THR A 324 -8.55 0.57 -16.65
N THR A 325 -7.57 -0.11 -17.27
CA THR A 325 -7.69 -0.68 -18.62
C THR A 325 -8.84 -1.67 -18.70
N ASP A 326 -9.03 -2.51 -17.67
CA ASP A 326 -10.25 -3.30 -17.50
C ASP A 326 -11.24 -2.58 -16.56
N PRO A 327 -12.44 -2.21 -17.02
CA PRO A 327 -13.47 -1.61 -16.18
C PRO A 327 -13.86 -2.44 -14.95
N LYS A 328 -13.71 -3.78 -15.00
CA LYS A 328 -14.04 -4.69 -13.89
C LYS A 328 -12.93 -4.83 -12.85
N ALA A 329 -11.72 -4.31 -13.12
CA ALA A 329 -10.64 -4.35 -12.13
C ALA A 329 -11.00 -3.51 -10.88
N LEU A 330 -10.49 -3.93 -9.72
CA LEU A 330 -10.69 -3.28 -8.41
C LEU A 330 -12.16 -3.24 -7.94
N THR A 331 -12.98 -4.17 -8.42
CA THR A 331 -14.41 -4.24 -8.05
C THR A 331 -14.70 -5.30 -6.99
N GLN A 332 -13.78 -6.24 -6.79
CA GLN A 332 -13.91 -7.29 -5.79
C GLN A 332 -12.60 -7.41 -5.00
N VAL A 333 -12.57 -6.83 -3.80
CA VAL A 333 -11.42 -6.93 -2.90
C VAL A 333 -11.86 -7.52 -1.58
N GLY A 334 -11.24 -8.61 -1.15
CA GLY A 334 -11.48 -9.24 0.13
C GLY A 334 -10.18 -9.68 0.76
N ALA A 335 -10.14 -9.77 2.09
CA ALA A 335 -8.97 -10.23 2.81
C ALA A 335 -9.35 -10.96 4.09
N SER A 336 -8.57 -11.96 4.46
CA SER A 336 -8.64 -12.61 5.76
C SER A 336 -7.23 -12.77 6.29
N ILE A 337 -6.99 -12.31 7.52
CA ILE A 337 -5.64 -12.16 8.08
C ILE A 337 -5.65 -12.62 9.54
N ASP A 338 -4.82 -13.61 9.84
CA ASP A 338 -4.43 -13.92 11.21
C ASP A 338 -3.22 -13.08 11.60
N LEU A 339 -3.34 -12.39 12.73
CA LEU A 339 -2.40 -11.39 13.22
C LEU A 339 -1.90 -11.85 14.59
N ALA A 340 -0.59 -11.84 14.79
CA ALA A 340 0.02 -12.06 16.08
C ALA A 340 1.19 -11.09 16.31
N GLN A 341 1.23 -10.46 17.47
CA GLN A 341 2.33 -9.60 17.88
C GLN A 341 2.95 -10.11 19.18
N GLU A 342 4.27 -10.26 19.20
CA GLU A 342 5.04 -10.73 20.33
C GLU A 342 6.32 -9.89 20.47
N GLY A 343 6.32 -8.98 21.45
CA GLY A 343 7.37 -7.96 21.56
C GLY A 343 7.40 -7.06 20.32
N LYS A 344 8.52 -7.06 19.59
CA LYS A 344 8.70 -6.29 18.34
C LYS A 344 8.34 -7.07 17.08
N ALA A 345 8.10 -8.37 17.21
CA ALA A 345 7.79 -9.22 16.07
C ALA A 345 6.29 -9.19 15.79
N THR A 346 5.93 -8.97 14.53
CA THR A 346 4.55 -9.03 14.04
C THR A 346 4.47 -10.11 12.97
N ARG A 347 3.53 -11.03 13.12
CA ARG A 347 3.23 -12.11 12.18
C ARG A 347 1.83 -11.86 11.61
N LEU A 348 1.73 -11.85 10.29
CA LEU A 348 0.50 -11.87 9.52
C LEU A 348 0.48 -13.23 8.82
N GLU A 349 -0.07 -14.25 9.49
CA GLU A 349 0.10 -15.64 9.09
C GLU A 349 -1.00 -16.55 9.65
N PRO A 350 -1.75 -17.27 8.80
CA PRO A 350 -1.85 -17.07 7.34
C PRO A 350 -2.60 -15.78 6.99
N PHE A 351 -2.42 -15.31 5.76
CA PHE A 351 -3.37 -14.40 5.12
C PHE A 351 -3.86 -14.95 3.78
N THR A 352 -5.09 -14.58 3.41
CA THR A 352 -5.66 -14.76 2.08
C THR A 352 -6.20 -13.44 1.55
N ILE A 353 -6.03 -13.19 0.26
CA ILE A 353 -6.50 -11.98 -0.42
C ILE A 353 -7.23 -12.43 -1.69
N THR A 354 -8.40 -11.85 -1.91
CA THR A 354 -9.10 -11.90 -3.19
C THR A 354 -9.01 -10.53 -3.84
N LEU A 355 -8.54 -10.50 -5.09
CA LEU A 355 -8.45 -9.30 -5.92
C LEU A 355 -9.03 -9.62 -7.31
N ASP A 356 -10.29 -9.25 -7.51
CA ASP A 356 -11.07 -9.63 -8.68
C ASP A 356 -11.06 -11.17 -8.85
N ASP A 357 -10.54 -11.67 -9.97
CA ASP A 357 -10.42 -13.12 -10.22
C ASP A 357 -9.17 -13.76 -9.58
N THR A 358 -8.33 -12.95 -8.93
CA THR A 358 -7.05 -13.36 -8.33
C THR A 358 -7.25 -13.81 -6.89
N HIS A 359 -6.73 -15.00 -6.55
CA HIS A 359 -6.64 -15.50 -5.18
C HIS A 359 -5.18 -15.64 -4.77
N ALA A 360 -4.82 -14.93 -3.72
CA ALA A 360 -3.49 -14.99 -3.13
C ALA A 360 -3.55 -15.49 -1.70
N LYS A 361 -2.54 -16.24 -1.29
CA LYS A 361 -2.34 -16.67 0.10
C LYS A 361 -0.89 -16.59 0.49
N GLY A 362 -0.61 -16.44 1.77
CA GLY A 362 0.77 -16.30 2.21
C GLY A 362 0.96 -15.99 3.68
N TYR A 363 2.15 -15.48 3.97
CA TYR A 363 2.48 -14.94 5.27
C TYR A 363 3.45 -13.75 5.14
N VAL A 364 3.40 -12.85 6.13
CA VAL A 364 4.42 -11.82 6.36
C VAL A 364 4.85 -11.88 7.81
N ARG A 365 6.16 -11.96 8.06
CA ARG A 365 6.76 -11.90 9.39
C ARG A 365 7.70 -10.70 9.43
N LEU A 366 7.38 -9.75 10.29
CA LEU A 366 8.20 -8.59 10.62
C LEU A 366 8.92 -8.93 11.94
N LEU A 367 10.24 -9.07 11.93
CA LEU A 367 11.00 -9.52 13.12
C LEU A 367 11.61 -8.36 13.92
N ASP A 368 11.84 -7.20 13.28
CA ASP A 368 12.30 -5.96 13.92
C ASP A 368 11.78 -4.76 13.11
N THR A 369 11.47 -3.65 13.79
CA THR A 369 10.97 -2.40 13.21
C THR A 369 12.04 -1.32 13.06
N LYS A 370 13.19 -1.44 13.76
CA LYS A 370 14.30 -0.46 13.67
C LYS A 370 15.16 -0.63 12.40
N GLY A 371 15.13 -1.81 11.80
CA GLY A 371 15.63 -2.12 10.47
C GLY A 371 14.82 -3.30 9.95
N PRO A 372 13.84 -3.09 9.04
CA PRO A 372 12.78 -4.06 8.82
C PRO A 372 13.36 -5.39 8.35
N VAL A 373 13.36 -6.37 9.25
CA VAL A 373 13.66 -7.76 8.92
C VAL A 373 12.35 -8.41 8.53
N VAL A 374 12.16 -8.62 7.23
CA VAL A 374 10.92 -9.10 6.64
C VAL A 374 11.14 -10.50 6.06
N ARG A 375 10.30 -11.45 6.45
CA ARG A 375 10.20 -12.77 5.83
C ARG A 375 8.80 -12.92 5.28
N ALA A 376 8.68 -13.17 3.98
CA ALA A 376 7.38 -13.26 3.33
C ALA A 376 7.30 -14.46 2.40
N ARG A 377 6.09 -14.97 2.21
CA ARG A 377 5.76 -15.87 1.13
C ARG A 377 4.42 -15.46 0.55
N LEU A 378 4.32 -15.49 -0.78
CA LEU A 378 3.09 -15.20 -1.50
C LEU A 378 2.89 -16.26 -2.58
N ASP A 379 1.78 -16.98 -2.51
CA ASP A 379 1.33 -17.91 -3.54
C ASP A 379 0.07 -17.30 -4.21
N VAL A 380 0.11 -17.09 -5.51
CA VAL A 380 -0.95 -16.45 -6.32
C VAL A 380 -1.38 -17.43 -7.42
N ASP A 381 -2.68 -17.60 -7.63
CA ASP A 381 -3.19 -18.48 -8.68
C ASP A 381 -3.00 -17.90 -10.09
N ALA A 382 -3.51 -16.70 -10.34
CA ALA A 382 -3.42 -15.98 -11.60
C ALA A 382 -3.53 -14.48 -11.34
N ILE A 383 -2.66 -13.68 -11.97
CA ILE A 383 -2.77 -12.22 -11.95
C ILE A 383 -2.44 -11.64 -13.32
N ASP A 384 -3.27 -10.72 -13.76
CA ASP A 384 -3.03 -9.92 -14.96
C ASP A 384 -2.81 -8.47 -14.54
N LEU A 385 -1.54 -8.05 -14.54
CA LEU A 385 -1.13 -6.72 -14.10
C LEU A 385 -1.57 -5.63 -15.08
N ASP A 386 -1.79 -5.97 -16.35
CA ASP A 386 -2.16 -4.99 -17.37
C ASP A 386 -3.60 -4.49 -17.17
N ARG A 387 -4.47 -5.30 -16.58
CA ARG A 387 -5.85 -4.92 -16.21
C ARG A 387 -5.91 -3.71 -15.29
N TYR A 388 -4.91 -3.53 -14.43
CA TYR A 388 -4.86 -2.50 -13.40
C TYR A 388 -4.16 -1.21 -13.84
N LEU A 389 -3.58 -1.17 -15.05
CA LEU A 389 -2.94 0.02 -15.59
C LEU A 389 -3.98 1.07 -15.99
N PRO A 390 -3.68 2.38 -15.90
CA PRO A 390 -4.53 3.43 -16.44
C PRO A 390 -4.79 3.22 -17.95
N PRO A 391 -5.95 3.63 -18.49
CA PRO A 391 -6.23 3.56 -19.92
C PRO A 391 -5.21 4.33 -20.76
N ALA A 392 -4.96 3.90 -22.00
CA ALA A 392 -3.95 4.49 -22.89
C ALA A 392 -4.16 6.01 -23.13
N ASP A 393 -5.40 6.47 -23.25
CA ASP A 393 -5.73 7.88 -23.49
C ASP A 393 -5.35 8.80 -22.30
N GLU A 394 -5.31 8.27 -21.08
CA GLU A 394 -4.83 8.99 -19.89
C GLU A 394 -3.30 8.92 -19.74
N GLN A 395 -2.66 7.88 -20.27
CA GLN A 395 -1.19 7.78 -20.30
C GLN A 395 -0.58 8.82 -21.26
N GLU A 396 -1.27 9.17 -22.35
CA GLU A 396 -0.85 10.24 -23.27
C GLU A 396 -1.15 11.64 -22.72
N LYS A 397 -2.25 11.82 -21.97
CA LYS A 397 -2.59 13.09 -21.29
C LYS A 397 -1.83 13.33 -19.98
N GLY A 398 -1.24 12.28 -19.41
CA GLY A 398 -0.41 12.33 -18.20
C GLY A 398 1.07 12.63 -18.46
N ALA A 399 1.48 12.82 -19.72
CA ALA A 399 2.77 13.45 -20.00
C ALA A 399 2.72 14.88 -19.41
N PRO A 400 3.61 15.25 -18.48
CA PRO A 400 3.53 16.56 -17.85
C PRO A 400 3.62 17.63 -18.94
N GLU A 401 2.57 18.44 -19.04
CA GLU A 401 2.64 19.73 -19.72
C GLU A 401 3.88 20.45 -19.19
N LYS A 402 4.68 21.00 -20.09
CA LYS A 402 5.77 21.91 -19.74
C LYS A 402 5.17 23.18 -19.15
N GLY A 403 4.81 23.13 -17.87
CA GLY A 403 4.22 24.22 -17.12
C GLY A 403 4.41 23.96 -15.64
N GLU A 404 5.22 24.79 -15.00
CA GLU A 404 5.49 24.81 -13.56
C GLU A 404 6.12 23.53 -12.98
N ALA A 405 7.45 23.47 -13.11
CA ALA A 405 8.28 22.77 -12.15
C ALA A 405 7.96 23.32 -10.75
N GLN A 406 7.07 22.64 -10.02
CA GLN A 406 7.00 22.73 -8.57
C GLN A 406 8.41 22.51 -8.04
N LYS A 407 9.02 23.61 -7.57
CA LYS A 407 10.19 23.59 -6.70
C LYS A 407 9.78 22.85 -5.43
N GLY A 408 9.96 21.53 -5.45
CA GLY A 408 9.53 20.68 -4.34
C GLY A 408 9.73 19.18 -4.53
N ALA A 409 10.65 18.68 -5.37
CA ALA A 409 11.02 17.26 -5.37
C ALA A 409 12.40 16.97 -6.01
N ALA A 410 13.44 17.71 -5.64
CA ALA A 410 14.82 17.35 -5.97
C ALA A 410 15.49 16.46 -4.90
N ALA A 411 14.74 15.90 -3.93
CA ALA A 411 15.32 15.37 -2.69
C ALA A 411 14.88 13.97 -2.20
N ASN A 412 14.12 13.17 -2.96
CA ASN A 412 13.80 11.81 -2.51
C ASN A 412 14.52 10.78 -3.38
N ASP A 413 15.63 10.28 -2.85
CA ASP A 413 16.29 9.08 -3.33
C ASP A 413 15.30 7.89 -3.29
N PRO A 414 14.80 7.41 -4.44
CA PRO A 414 13.69 6.45 -4.46
C PRO A 414 14.08 5.06 -3.92
N PHE A 415 15.37 4.83 -3.66
CA PHE A 415 15.87 3.57 -3.11
C PHE A 415 16.33 3.68 -1.66
N ALA A 416 16.11 4.82 -1.01
CA ALA A 416 16.49 5.00 0.39
C ALA A 416 15.95 3.88 1.29
N ALA A 417 14.72 3.42 1.02
CA ALA A 417 14.06 2.33 1.74
C ALA A 417 14.76 0.96 1.59
N LEU A 418 15.52 0.71 0.51
CA LEU A 418 16.21 -0.56 0.31
C LEU A 418 17.46 -0.72 1.18
N ARG A 419 18.03 0.38 1.69
CA ARG A 419 19.28 0.36 2.46
C ARG A 419 19.15 -0.31 3.83
N PRO A 420 18.15 0.04 4.66
CA PRO A 420 17.94 -0.62 5.95
C PRO A 420 17.14 -1.94 5.86
N LEU A 421 16.62 -2.29 4.67
CA LEU A 421 15.73 -3.44 4.48
C LEU A 421 16.50 -4.77 4.44
N ASP A 422 16.15 -5.69 5.34
CA ASP A 422 16.52 -7.12 5.29
C ASP A 422 15.28 -7.93 4.88
N LEU A 423 15.09 -8.13 3.57
CA LEU A 423 13.94 -8.84 3.00
C LEU A 423 14.36 -10.22 2.52
N GLN A 424 13.55 -11.23 2.84
CA GLN A 424 13.52 -12.48 2.09
C GLN A 424 12.06 -12.79 1.73
N ALA A 425 11.78 -12.95 0.45
CA ALA A 425 10.46 -13.26 -0.05
C ALA A 425 10.51 -14.35 -1.12
N ASP A 426 9.62 -15.33 -1.01
CA ASP A 426 9.36 -16.33 -2.05
C ASP A 426 7.97 -16.04 -2.66
N LEU A 427 7.91 -15.85 -3.98
CA LEU A 427 6.69 -15.59 -4.73
C LEU A 427 6.47 -16.73 -5.73
N ASN A 428 5.30 -17.35 -5.67
CA ASN A 428 4.86 -18.35 -6.63
C ASN A 428 3.59 -17.83 -7.31
N ILE A 429 3.56 -17.79 -8.65
CA ILE A 429 2.42 -17.30 -9.41
C ILE A 429 2.07 -18.32 -10.48
N GLY A 430 0.85 -18.87 -10.46
CA GLY A 430 0.41 -19.87 -11.44
C GLY A 430 0.35 -19.29 -12.86
N LYS A 431 -0.33 -18.15 -13.04
CA LYS A 431 -0.38 -17.42 -14.31
C LYS A 431 -0.09 -15.94 -14.10
N LEU A 432 0.79 -15.37 -14.91
CA LEU A 432 1.14 -13.95 -14.86
C LEU A 432 0.99 -13.35 -16.25
N VAL A 433 0.20 -12.29 -16.37
CA VAL A 433 0.22 -11.41 -17.54
C VAL A 433 0.83 -10.09 -17.12
N VAL A 434 1.88 -9.67 -17.83
CA VAL A 434 2.60 -8.41 -17.57
C VAL A 434 3.17 -7.85 -18.85
N SER A 435 2.86 -6.59 -19.17
CA SER A 435 3.26 -5.95 -20.42
C SER A 435 2.92 -6.82 -21.64
N LYS A 436 1.74 -7.44 -21.59
CA LYS A 436 1.15 -8.40 -22.53
C LYS A 436 1.89 -9.73 -22.64
N ALA A 437 3.03 -9.90 -21.98
CA ALA A 437 3.72 -11.18 -21.91
C ALA A 437 2.96 -12.13 -21.00
N ARG A 438 2.74 -13.36 -21.46
CA ARG A 438 2.05 -14.41 -20.71
C ARG A 438 3.06 -15.41 -20.17
N LEU A 439 3.14 -15.52 -18.84
CA LEU A 439 4.00 -16.45 -18.14
C LEU A 439 3.15 -17.42 -17.32
N GLN A 440 3.67 -18.62 -17.11
CA GLN A 440 3.07 -19.66 -16.27
C GLN A 440 4.11 -20.24 -15.32
N ASP A 441 3.67 -20.79 -14.20
CA ASP A 441 4.52 -21.45 -13.20
C ASP A 441 5.70 -20.57 -12.77
N VAL A 442 5.41 -19.32 -12.42
CA VAL A 442 6.42 -18.32 -12.09
C VAL A 442 6.90 -18.54 -10.66
N ASN A 443 8.19 -18.80 -10.47
CA ASN A 443 8.83 -18.87 -9.17
C ASN A 443 9.90 -17.78 -9.05
N VAL A 444 9.77 -16.95 -8.03
CA VAL A 444 10.68 -15.82 -7.78
C VAL A 444 11.13 -15.85 -6.32
N ARG A 445 12.44 -15.74 -6.11
CA ARG A 445 12.99 -15.46 -4.78
C ARG A 445 13.67 -14.10 -4.76
N VAL A 446 13.28 -13.27 -3.80
CA VAL A 446 13.83 -11.94 -3.56
C VAL A 446 14.59 -11.94 -2.24
N VAL A 447 15.83 -11.47 -2.27
CA VAL A 447 16.64 -11.23 -1.08
C VAL A 447 17.19 -9.81 -1.14
N SER A 448 16.84 -8.94 -0.19
CA SER A 448 17.42 -7.61 -0.05
C SER A 448 18.19 -7.52 1.25
N LYS A 449 19.43 -7.00 1.20
CA LYS A 449 20.23 -6.71 2.38
C LYS A 449 21.22 -5.59 2.11
N GLY A 450 21.26 -4.59 2.99
CA GLY A 450 22.25 -3.51 2.93
C GLY A 450 22.22 -2.71 1.62
N GLY A 451 21.04 -2.47 1.06
CA GLY A 451 20.87 -1.74 -0.20
C GLY A 451 21.18 -2.55 -1.47
N VAL A 452 21.40 -3.86 -1.36
CA VAL A 452 21.53 -4.76 -2.51
C VAL A 452 20.35 -5.73 -2.53
N MET A 453 19.60 -5.73 -3.62
CA MET A 453 18.47 -6.63 -3.86
C MET A 453 18.83 -7.65 -4.94
N LYS A 454 18.81 -8.92 -4.60
CA LYS A 454 19.00 -10.05 -5.51
C LYS A 454 17.68 -10.76 -5.72
N VAL A 455 17.27 -10.90 -6.97
CA VAL A 455 16.11 -11.65 -7.42
C VAL A 455 16.61 -12.87 -8.17
N SER A 456 16.59 -14.04 -7.53
CA SER A 456 17.17 -15.27 -8.07
C SER A 456 16.69 -16.51 -7.29
N PRO A 457 16.23 -17.56 -7.98
CA PRO A 457 15.98 -17.60 -9.42
C PRO A 457 14.66 -16.87 -9.78
N ILE A 458 14.51 -16.51 -11.06
CA ILE A 458 13.24 -16.15 -11.70
C ILE A 458 12.96 -17.24 -12.73
N LYS A 459 12.13 -18.22 -12.41
CA LYS A 459 11.77 -19.31 -13.32
C LYS A 459 10.35 -19.13 -13.80
N ALA A 460 10.10 -19.39 -15.08
CA ALA A 460 8.76 -19.41 -15.64
C ALA A 460 8.70 -20.23 -16.94
N SER A 461 7.53 -20.74 -17.25
CA SER A 461 7.16 -21.17 -18.60
C SER A 461 6.72 -19.96 -19.42
N LEU A 462 7.24 -19.82 -20.64
CA LEU A 462 7.03 -18.65 -21.50
C LEU A 462 6.88 -19.11 -22.96
N TYR A 463 5.68 -18.97 -23.55
CA TYR A 463 5.37 -19.35 -24.94
C TYR A 463 5.97 -20.71 -25.37
N GLN A 464 5.57 -21.79 -24.69
CA GLN A 464 6.04 -23.18 -24.85
C GLN A 464 7.49 -23.46 -24.41
N GLY A 465 8.31 -22.43 -24.23
CA GLY A 465 9.67 -22.57 -23.74
C GLY A 465 9.82 -22.24 -22.26
N LYS A 466 11.07 -22.07 -21.83
CA LYS A 466 11.45 -21.80 -20.44
C LYS A 466 12.22 -20.49 -20.34
N PHE A 467 11.95 -19.76 -19.27
CA PHE A 467 12.66 -18.57 -18.85
C PHE A 467 13.34 -18.84 -17.51
N ASP A 468 14.65 -18.60 -17.44
CA ASP A 468 15.43 -18.54 -16.20
C ASP A 468 16.14 -17.19 -16.13
N GLY A 469 16.02 -16.50 -15.01
CA GLY A 469 16.57 -15.17 -14.83
C GLY A 469 17.16 -14.95 -13.45
N GLN A 470 18.15 -14.07 -13.40
CA GLN A 470 18.66 -13.49 -12.18
C GLN A 470 18.84 -11.98 -12.38
N VAL A 471 18.39 -11.20 -11.41
CA VAL A 471 18.59 -9.75 -11.39
C VAL A 471 19.22 -9.35 -10.06
N THR A 472 20.24 -8.51 -10.10
CA THR A 472 20.84 -7.89 -8.92
C THR A 472 20.78 -6.37 -9.08
N LEU A 473 20.11 -5.69 -8.16
CA LEU A 473 20.01 -4.25 -8.04
C LEU A 473 20.90 -3.78 -6.87
N ASP A 474 21.90 -2.96 -7.15
CA ASP A 474 22.72 -2.27 -6.17
C ASP A 474 22.29 -0.81 -6.07
N ALA A 475 21.58 -0.48 -4.99
CA ALA A 475 21.02 0.83 -4.71
C ALA A 475 21.76 1.58 -3.58
N ARG A 476 22.99 1.17 -3.27
CA ARG A 476 23.84 1.83 -2.26
C ARG A 476 24.22 3.26 -2.67
N LYS A 477 24.17 3.58 -3.97
CA LYS A 477 24.41 4.92 -4.53
C LYS A 477 23.11 5.52 -5.09
N LYS A 478 23.10 6.85 -5.27
CA LYS A 478 21.97 7.59 -5.88
C LYS A 478 21.59 7.08 -7.28
N THR A 479 22.57 6.70 -8.08
CA THR A 479 22.34 6.01 -9.36
C THR A 479 22.51 4.51 -9.14
N PRO A 480 21.43 3.72 -9.20
CA PRO A 480 21.51 2.29 -8.98
C PRO A 480 22.24 1.59 -10.13
N ARG A 481 22.86 0.45 -9.83
CA ARG A 481 23.44 -0.44 -10.84
C ARG A 481 22.66 -1.74 -10.88
N ILE A 482 22.39 -2.26 -12.07
CA ILE A 482 21.65 -3.50 -12.24
C ILE A 482 22.49 -4.45 -13.08
N HIS A 483 22.57 -5.70 -12.63
CA HIS A 483 23.13 -6.82 -13.38
C HIS A 483 22.00 -7.83 -13.61
N ALA A 484 21.72 -8.14 -14.87
CA ALA A 484 20.69 -9.09 -15.27
C ALA A 484 21.31 -10.21 -16.10
N VAL A 485 21.13 -11.44 -15.66
CA VAL A 485 21.47 -12.65 -16.40
C VAL A 485 20.16 -13.34 -16.77
N LYS A 486 19.97 -13.68 -18.05
CA LYS A 486 18.74 -14.31 -18.54
C LYS A 486 19.07 -15.44 -19.50
N HIS A 487 18.35 -16.54 -19.36
CA HIS A 487 18.39 -17.69 -20.24
C HIS A 487 16.97 -18.00 -20.70
N LEU A 488 16.75 -17.93 -22.01
CA LEU A 488 15.50 -18.29 -22.65
C LEU A 488 15.79 -19.51 -23.52
N ALA A 489 14.97 -20.55 -23.40
CA ALA A 489 15.13 -21.78 -24.16
C ALA A 489 13.81 -22.22 -24.77
N GLY A 490 13.80 -22.46 -26.08
CA GLY A 490 12.66 -23.01 -26.80
C GLY A 490 11.47 -22.06 -26.91
N ILE A 491 11.69 -20.75 -26.89
CA ILE A 491 10.60 -19.76 -26.89
C ILE A 491 10.03 -19.61 -28.30
N GLN A 492 8.70 -19.64 -28.45
CA GLN A 492 8.05 -19.24 -29.70
C GLN A 492 8.08 -17.71 -29.84
N ILE A 493 8.99 -17.21 -30.69
CA ILE A 493 9.29 -15.78 -30.79
C ILE A 493 8.14 -14.99 -31.44
N GLY A 494 7.47 -15.58 -32.42
CA GLY A 494 6.37 -14.94 -33.14
C GLY A 494 5.23 -14.51 -32.21
N PRO A 495 4.61 -15.45 -31.46
CA PRO A 495 3.60 -15.12 -30.45
C PRO A 495 4.08 -14.10 -29.41
N LEU A 496 5.31 -14.24 -28.89
CA LEU A 496 5.87 -13.31 -27.92
C LEU A 496 5.95 -11.87 -28.46
N LEU A 497 6.53 -11.69 -29.66
CA LEU A 497 6.67 -10.37 -30.26
C LEU A 497 5.31 -9.77 -30.64
N LYS A 498 4.37 -10.61 -31.08
CA LYS A 498 3.00 -10.18 -31.40
C LYS A 498 2.30 -9.60 -30.18
N ASP A 499 2.35 -10.30 -29.05
CA ASP A 499 1.69 -9.85 -27.82
C ASP A 499 2.39 -8.61 -27.22
N VAL A 500 3.72 -8.63 -27.10
CA VAL A 500 4.48 -7.57 -26.39
C VAL A 500 4.73 -6.33 -27.25
N ALA A 501 5.14 -6.52 -28.51
CA ALA A 501 5.56 -5.43 -29.39
C ALA A 501 4.53 -5.08 -30.47
N GLY A 502 3.42 -5.83 -30.58
CA GLY A 502 2.43 -5.65 -31.63
C GLY A 502 2.97 -5.94 -33.04
N LYS A 503 4.12 -6.60 -33.15
CA LYS A 503 4.82 -6.88 -34.41
C LYS A 503 5.27 -8.35 -34.44
N ASP A 504 5.31 -8.97 -35.60
CA ASP A 504 5.73 -10.37 -35.76
C ASP A 504 6.85 -10.52 -36.82
N TRP A 505 7.76 -9.54 -36.84
CA TRP A 505 8.87 -9.44 -37.80
C TRP A 505 9.87 -10.60 -37.71
N LEU A 506 9.86 -11.37 -36.63
CA LEU A 506 10.65 -12.59 -36.46
C LEU A 506 9.75 -13.72 -35.93
N VAL A 507 9.78 -14.85 -36.63
CA VAL A 507 9.10 -16.09 -36.22
C VAL A 507 10.08 -17.24 -36.16
N GLY A 508 9.77 -18.26 -35.36
CA GLY A 508 10.61 -19.43 -35.13
C GLY A 508 10.78 -19.70 -33.63
N THR A 509 11.59 -20.72 -33.33
CA THR A 509 11.93 -21.11 -31.97
C THR A 509 13.26 -20.49 -31.57
N GLY A 510 13.31 -19.79 -30.43
CA GLY A 510 14.48 -19.03 -30.01
C GLY A 510 15.06 -19.46 -28.67
N ASN A 511 16.39 -19.54 -28.64
CA ASN A 511 17.21 -19.57 -27.43
C ASN A 511 17.99 -18.25 -27.32
N LEU A 512 18.02 -17.67 -26.13
CA LEU A 512 18.67 -16.39 -25.88
C LEU A 512 19.37 -16.40 -24.52
N ASP A 513 20.67 -16.16 -24.54
CA ASP A 513 21.52 -15.97 -23.37
C ASP A 513 21.92 -14.50 -23.27
N LEU A 514 21.68 -13.86 -22.14
CA LEU A 514 21.98 -12.45 -21.90
C LEU A 514 22.72 -12.28 -20.56
N ASP A 515 23.81 -11.52 -20.56
CA ASP A 515 24.44 -10.94 -19.37
C ASP A 515 24.56 -9.43 -19.60
N LEU A 516 23.71 -8.65 -18.93
CA LEU A 516 23.56 -7.22 -19.15
C LEU A 516 23.77 -6.44 -17.86
N ARG A 517 24.44 -5.29 -17.98
CA ARG A 517 24.65 -4.31 -16.92
C ARG A 517 24.12 -2.95 -17.38
N ILE A 518 23.36 -2.31 -16.51
CA ILE A 518 22.81 -0.96 -16.70
C ILE A 518 23.05 -0.13 -15.45
N ALA A 519 23.15 1.18 -15.62
CA ALA A 519 23.27 2.15 -14.54
C ALA A 519 22.15 3.20 -14.69
N GLY A 520 21.30 3.30 -13.66
CA GLY A 520 20.07 4.10 -13.70
C GLY A 520 18.85 3.33 -14.21
N LEU A 521 17.68 3.94 -14.01
CA LEU A 521 16.36 3.35 -14.36
C LEU A 521 15.56 4.18 -15.36
N THR A 522 16.01 5.38 -15.73
CA THR A 522 15.32 6.16 -16.78
C THR A 522 15.68 5.61 -18.16
N GLU A 523 14.79 5.79 -19.13
CA GLU A 523 15.02 5.30 -20.50
C GLU A 523 16.36 5.82 -21.07
N ALA A 524 16.64 7.12 -20.91
CA ALA A 524 17.89 7.72 -21.37
C ALA A 524 19.13 7.14 -20.67
N GLN A 525 19.03 6.84 -19.36
CA GLN A 525 20.12 6.21 -18.60
C GLN A 525 20.35 4.77 -19.06
N ILE A 526 19.28 4.00 -19.26
CA ILE A 526 19.34 2.62 -19.74
C ILE A 526 19.99 2.58 -21.12
N ARG A 527 19.50 3.39 -22.08
CA ARG A 527 20.05 3.45 -23.45
C ARG A 527 21.54 3.79 -23.47
N LYS A 528 22.00 4.71 -22.61
CA LYS A 528 23.42 5.14 -22.56
C LYS A 528 24.34 4.24 -21.76
N SER A 529 23.82 3.47 -20.80
CA SER A 529 24.64 2.67 -19.88
C SER A 529 24.69 1.18 -20.22
N LEU A 530 23.78 0.70 -21.07
CA LEU A 530 23.69 -0.72 -21.43
C LEU A 530 25.04 -1.27 -21.90
N SER A 531 25.54 -2.24 -21.15
CA SER A 531 26.81 -2.93 -21.43
C SER A 531 26.68 -4.41 -21.11
N GLY A 532 27.43 -5.27 -21.80
CA GLY A 532 27.36 -6.72 -21.56
C GLY A 532 27.49 -7.53 -22.83
N SER A 533 26.96 -8.74 -22.82
CA SER A 533 27.01 -9.65 -23.96
C SER A 533 25.78 -10.54 -24.04
N GLY A 534 25.52 -11.07 -25.22
CA GLY A 534 24.52 -12.11 -25.39
C GLY A 534 24.80 -13.01 -26.57
N LYS A 535 24.11 -14.14 -26.59
CA LYS A 535 24.12 -15.12 -27.68
C LYS A 535 22.69 -15.50 -27.99
N PHE A 536 22.40 -15.73 -29.26
CA PHE A 536 21.10 -16.19 -29.69
C PHE A 536 21.22 -17.31 -30.70
N LEU A 537 20.22 -18.17 -30.70
CA LEU A 537 19.99 -19.20 -31.70
C LEU A 537 18.49 -19.25 -31.99
N PHE A 538 18.13 -18.99 -33.23
CA PHE A 538 16.79 -19.18 -33.74
C PHE A 538 16.79 -20.32 -34.74
N THR A 539 15.79 -21.19 -34.68
CA THR A 539 15.62 -22.29 -35.62
C THR A 539 14.23 -22.26 -36.25
N ASP A 540 14.13 -22.85 -37.44
CA ASP A 540 12.87 -23.10 -38.14
C ASP A 540 11.96 -21.87 -38.22
N GLY A 541 12.51 -20.79 -38.80
CA GLY A 541 11.94 -19.46 -38.69
C GLY A 541 12.04 -18.63 -39.97
N ALA A 542 11.53 -17.40 -39.87
CA ALA A 542 11.60 -16.43 -40.95
C ALA A 542 11.66 -15.01 -40.39
N TYR A 543 12.40 -14.15 -41.09
CA TYR A 543 12.36 -12.71 -40.89
C TYR A 543 11.36 -12.10 -41.87
N LYS A 544 10.33 -11.41 -41.39
CA LYS A 544 9.29 -10.77 -42.22
C LYS A 544 9.65 -9.32 -42.55
N GLY A 545 9.18 -8.86 -43.71
CA GLY A 545 9.40 -7.52 -44.25
C GLY A 545 10.57 -7.41 -45.23
N VAL A 546 11.37 -8.48 -45.42
CA VAL A 546 12.50 -8.50 -46.35
C VAL A 546 12.64 -9.89 -46.98
N ASP A 547 12.62 -9.97 -48.30
CA ASP A 547 12.97 -11.17 -49.08
C ASP A 547 14.29 -10.93 -49.84
N ILE A 548 15.40 -11.41 -49.24
CA ILE A 548 16.74 -11.25 -49.82
C ILE A 548 16.87 -11.98 -51.17
N VAL A 549 16.19 -13.12 -51.34
CA VAL A 549 16.23 -13.88 -52.60
C VAL A 549 15.56 -13.09 -53.72
N LYS A 550 14.40 -12.50 -53.45
CA LYS A 550 13.68 -11.62 -54.38
C LYS A 550 14.50 -10.35 -54.70
N MET A 551 15.13 -9.72 -53.70
CA MET A 551 16.01 -8.57 -53.93
C MET A 551 17.16 -8.91 -54.90
N ILE A 552 17.82 -10.06 -54.70
CA ILE A 552 18.89 -10.52 -55.59
C ILE A 552 18.37 -10.77 -57.01
N ARG A 553 17.24 -11.50 -57.16
CA ARG A 553 16.63 -11.78 -58.48
C ARG A 553 16.29 -10.52 -59.26
N ASN A 554 15.74 -9.51 -58.57
CA ASN A 554 15.38 -8.23 -59.18
C ASN A 554 16.64 -7.46 -59.63
N ALA A 555 17.68 -7.40 -58.80
CA ALA A 555 18.93 -6.74 -59.14
C ALA A 555 19.68 -7.41 -60.32
N THR A 556 19.39 -8.68 -60.59
CA THR A 556 20.03 -9.45 -61.66
C THR A 556 19.19 -9.54 -62.92
N GLY A 557 18.08 -8.80 -62.99
CA GLY A 557 17.21 -8.73 -64.17
C GLY A 557 16.36 -9.99 -64.40
N GLN A 558 16.20 -10.86 -63.40
CA GLN A 558 15.37 -12.07 -63.47
C GLN A 558 13.96 -11.89 -62.87
N GLY A 559 13.67 -10.72 -62.31
CA GLY A 559 12.35 -10.36 -61.76
C GLY A 559 11.60 -9.38 -62.66
N SER A 560 10.26 -9.42 -62.61
CA SER A 560 9.40 -8.39 -63.18
C SER A 560 9.67 -7.04 -62.52
N ASN A 561 9.78 -5.97 -63.33
CA ASN A 561 9.95 -4.58 -62.89
C ASN A 561 8.80 -4.17 -61.93
N VAL A 562 9.00 -4.37 -60.63
CA VAL A 562 8.09 -3.90 -59.59
C VAL A 562 8.92 -3.20 -58.54
N SER A 563 8.56 -1.94 -58.31
CA SER A 563 9.20 -0.98 -57.42
C SER A 563 9.64 -1.58 -56.08
N GLN A 564 10.81 -1.16 -55.62
CA GLN A 564 11.35 -1.41 -54.29
C GLN A 564 10.42 -0.80 -53.23
N SER A 565 9.43 -1.56 -52.77
CA SER A 565 8.71 -1.28 -51.54
C SER A 565 8.30 -2.60 -50.93
N GLY A 566 8.72 -2.84 -49.69
CA GLY A 566 8.48 -4.09 -48.97
C GLY A 566 6.99 -4.37 -48.87
N ASN A 567 6.55 -5.46 -49.49
CA ASN A 567 5.21 -5.97 -49.25
C ASN A 567 5.23 -6.72 -47.91
N THR A 568 4.16 -6.66 -47.12
CA THR A 568 4.06 -7.35 -45.81
C THR A 568 4.18 -8.88 -45.92
N GLU A 569 4.08 -9.43 -47.13
CA GLU A 569 4.29 -10.85 -47.45
C GLU A 569 5.77 -11.23 -47.69
N ASP A 570 6.67 -10.26 -47.87
CA ASP A 570 8.09 -10.54 -48.14
C ASP A 570 8.73 -11.13 -46.87
N LYS A 571 9.39 -12.29 -47.01
CA LYS A 571 10.08 -12.95 -45.90
C LYS A 571 11.37 -13.63 -46.33
N THR A 572 12.33 -13.69 -45.42
CA THR A 572 13.56 -14.47 -45.58
C THR A 572 13.55 -15.62 -44.59
N GLU A 573 13.33 -16.83 -45.10
CA GLU A 573 13.27 -18.06 -44.32
C GLU A 573 14.66 -18.58 -43.94
N PHE A 574 14.77 -19.18 -42.77
CA PHE A 574 16.00 -19.79 -42.24
C PHE A 574 15.69 -21.06 -41.45
N THR A 575 16.58 -22.05 -41.54
CA THR A 575 16.58 -23.23 -40.66
C THR A 575 17.38 -22.98 -39.38
N GLU A 576 18.39 -22.12 -39.45
CA GLU A 576 19.23 -21.71 -38.31
C GLU A 576 19.63 -20.25 -38.49
N MET A 577 19.48 -19.41 -37.46
CA MET A 577 20.05 -18.07 -37.36
C MET A 577 20.69 -17.89 -36.00
N LYS A 578 21.98 -17.60 -35.95
CA LYS A 578 22.73 -17.48 -34.70
C LYS A 578 23.76 -16.36 -34.74
N GLY A 579 24.17 -15.92 -33.57
CA GLY A 579 25.23 -14.94 -33.42
C GLY A 579 25.45 -14.57 -31.96
N SER A 580 26.47 -13.75 -31.74
CA SER A 580 26.77 -13.14 -30.45
C SER A 580 26.85 -11.63 -30.57
N PHE A 581 26.60 -10.93 -29.47
CA PHE A 581 26.80 -9.49 -29.43
C PHE A 581 27.51 -9.07 -28.15
N THR A 582 28.18 -7.92 -28.24
CA THR A 582 28.72 -7.21 -27.10
C THR A 582 28.18 -5.80 -27.09
N ALA A 583 27.66 -5.34 -25.96
CA ALA A 583 27.20 -3.98 -25.75
C ALA A 583 28.21 -3.21 -24.91
N ARG A 584 28.50 -1.96 -25.28
CA ARG A 584 29.26 -1.00 -24.47
C ARG A 584 28.62 0.37 -24.57
N ASN A 585 28.17 0.90 -23.43
CA ASN A 585 27.57 2.24 -23.32
C ASN A 585 26.46 2.49 -24.36
N GLY A 586 25.58 1.51 -24.57
CA GLY A 586 24.48 1.61 -25.53
C GLY A 586 24.78 1.24 -26.97
N VAL A 587 26.06 1.00 -27.31
CA VAL A 587 26.46 0.54 -28.65
C VAL A 587 26.62 -0.97 -28.65
N ILE A 588 25.77 -1.65 -29.41
CA ILE A 588 25.73 -3.11 -29.55
C ILE A 588 26.48 -3.47 -30.82
N GLY A 589 27.55 -4.26 -30.72
CA GLY A 589 28.29 -4.80 -31.86
C GLY A 589 28.09 -6.30 -32.01
N ASN A 590 27.92 -6.76 -33.25
CA ASN A 590 27.91 -8.17 -33.62
C ASN A 590 28.94 -8.41 -34.75
N LYS A 591 29.65 -9.53 -34.70
CA LYS A 591 30.75 -9.86 -35.63
C LYS A 591 30.59 -11.20 -36.35
N ASP A 592 29.61 -12.00 -35.93
CA ASP A 592 29.53 -13.43 -36.19
C ASP A 592 28.10 -13.90 -36.49
N LEU A 593 27.20 -13.00 -36.90
CA LEU A 593 25.87 -13.43 -37.33
C LEU A 593 26.03 -14.43 -38.49
N SER A 594 25.34 -15.55 -38.38
CA SER A 594 25.24 -16.55 -39.42
C SER A 594 23.80 -17.04 -39.53
N ALA A 595 23.29 -17.13 -40.75
CA ALA A 595 22.01 -17.78 -41.00
C ALA A 595 22.10 -18.76 -42.16
N LYS A 596 21.39 -19.87 -42.03
CA LYS A 596 21.25 -20.92 -43.04
C LYS A 596 19.79 -20.97 -43.48
N SER A 597 19.59 -20.99 -44.78
CA SER A 597 18.30 -21.10 -45.45
C SER A 597 18.41 -22.21 -46.51
N PRO A 598 17.29 -22.80 -47.00
CA PRO A 598 17.35 -23.73 -48.12
C PRO A 598 18.12 -23.18 -49.33
N LEU A 599 18.00 -21.88 -49.60
CA LEU A 599 18.57 -21.23 -50.79
C LEU A 599 19.79 -20.34 -50.49
N LEU A 600 19.97 -19.91 -49.24
CA LEU A 600 20.97 -18.91 -48.86
C LEU A 600 21.87 -19.37 -47.71
N ARG A 601 23.10 -18.86 -47.73
CA ARG A 601 23.98 -18.76 -46.55
C ARG A 601 24.22 -17.28 -46.32
N LEU A 602 23.92 -16.82 -45.11
CA LEU A 602 24.11 -15.43 -44.69
C LEU A 602 25.21 -15.37 -43.65
N GLY A 603 26.10 -14.38 -43.78
CA GLY A 603 27.02 -13.96 -42.73
C GLY A 603 26.87 -12.46 -42.48
N GLY A 604 26.97 -11.99 -41.25
CA GLY A 604 26.71 -10.59 -40.93
C GLY A 604 27.64 -10.03 -39.86
N LYS A 605 27.86 -8.72 -39.94
CA LYS A 605 28.53 -7.93 -38.92
C LYS A 605 28.05 -6.48 -38.95
N GLY A 606 28.09 -5.81 -37.81
CA GLY A 606 27.70 -4.41 -37.71
C GLY A 606 27.40 -3.96 -36.29
N THR A 607 26.76 -2.81 -36.19
CA THR A 607 26.48 -2.13 -34.93
C THR A 607 25.08 -1.54 -34.87
N VAL A 608 24.51 -1.52 -33.67
CA VAL A 608 23.30 -0.79 -33.30
C VAL A 608 23.64 0.21 -32.20
N ASP A 609 23.32 1.48 -32.42
CA ASP A 609 23.53 2.58 -31.47
C ASP A 609 22.17 2.97 -30.86
N LEU A 610 21.92 2.54 -29.62
CA LEU A 610 20.65 2.81 -28.93
C LEU A 610 20.46 4.29 -28.56
N PRO A 611 21.49 5.03 -28.07
CA PRO A 611 21.39 6.47 -27.87
C PRO A 611 21.11 7.27 -29.15
N ALA A 612 21.73 6.90 -30.28
CA ALA A 612 21.54 7.59 -31.56
C ALA A 612 20.33 7.08 -32.35
N ASN A 613 19.63 6.04 -31.86
CA ASN A 613 18.55 5.34 -32.55
C ASN A 613 18.92 4.92 -33.99
N ARG A 614 20.11 4.33 -34.18
CA ARG A 614 20.63 3.98 -35.53
C ARG A 614 21.16 2.57 -35.63
N ILE A 615 21.01 1.98 -36.81
CA ILE A 615 21.67 0.74 -37.22
C ILE A 615 22.65 1.01 -38.38
N ASP A 616 23.82 0.37 -38.32
CA ASP A 616 24.74 0.23 -39.46
C ASP A 616 25.23 -1.22 -39.51
N TYR A 617 24.69 -1.98 -40.44
CA TYR A 617 24.89 -3.42 -40.50
C TYR A 617 25.10 -3.90 -41.93
N THR A 618 25.99 -4.88 -42.11
CA THR A 618 26.29 -5.47 -43.41
C THR A 618 26.06 -6.98 -43.35
N LEU A 619 25.16 -7.47 -44.18
CA LEU A 619 24.96 -8.89 -44.46
C LEU A 619 25.69 -9.28 -45.75
N ILE A 620 26.23 -10.48 -45.81
CA ILE A 620 26.81 -11.09 -46.99
C ILE A 620 25.98 -12.33 -47.31
N ALA A 621 25.22 -12.28 -48.39
CA ALA A 621 24.41 -13.38 -48.87
C ALA A 621 25.16 -14.20 -49.93
N LYS A 622 25.09 -15.54 -49.82
CA LYS A 622 25.63 -16.48 -50.81
C LYS A 622 24.56 -17.51 -51.19
N LEU A 623 24.32 -17.70 -52.47
CA LEU A 623 23.40 -18.72 -53.01
C LEU A 623 24.07 -20.10 -53.00
N VAL A 624 23.36 -21.13 -52.51
CA VAL A 624 23.90 -22.50 -52.39
C VAL A 624 23.59 -23.43 -53.57
N ALA A 625 22.55 -23.17 -54.35
CA ALA A 625 22.23 -23.88 -55.61
C ALA A 625 21.22 -23.10 -56.47
N SER A 626 21.13 -23.41 -57.76
CA SER A 626 20.03 -22.97 -58.62
C SER A 626 18.74 -23.69 -58.24
N LEU A 627 17.63 -22.95 -58.26
CA LEU A 627 16.29 -23.50 -58.09
C LEU A 627 16.04 -24.51 -59.23
N GLN A 628 15.99 -25.80 -58.90
CA GLN A 628 15.63 -26.85 -59.87
C GLN A 628 14.31 -26.48 -60.54
N GLY A 629 14.35 -26.31 -61.87
CA GLY A 629 13.17 -26.14 -62.72
C GLY A 629 12.78 -24.71 -63.11
N GLN A 630 13.36 -23.64 -62.53
CA GLN A 630 13.01 -22.25 -62.90
C GLN A 630 14.18 -21.25 -62.90
N GLY A 631 15.40 -21.67 -62.55
CA GLY A 631 16.57 -20.80 -62.53
C GLY A 631 17.20 -20.60 -63.90
N GLY A 632 16.82 -19.54 -64.63
CA GLY A 632 17.50 -19.14 -65.87
C GLY A 632 19.02 -18.94 -65.66
N LYS A 633 19.78 -18.93 -66.77
CA LYS A 633 21.28 -18.90 -66.87
C LYS A 633 22.03 -17.91 -65.95
N ALA A 634 21.36 -16.92 -65.35
CA ALA A 634 21.95 -15.95 -64.44
C ALA A 634 22.03 -16.42 -62.96
N ALA A 635 21.14 -17.33 -62.51
CA ALA A 635 21.17 -17.86 -61.15
C ALA A 635 22.40 -18.75 -60.90
N ASP A 636 22.82 -19.53 -61.91
CA ASP A 636 24.03 -20.35 -61.87
C ASP A 636 25.32 -19.49 -61.86
N GLN A 637 25.28 -18.28 -62.42
CA GLN A 637 26.43 -17.36 -62.43
C GLN A 637 26.68 -16.67 -61.08
N LEU A 638 25.70 -16.69 -60.18
CA LEU A 638 25.76 -16.02 -58.87
C LEU A 638 25.94 -17.01 -57.71
N LYS A 639 25.99 -18.30 -58.03
CA LYS A 639 26.27 -19.35 -57.05
C LYS A 639 27.62 -19.10 -56.38
N GLY A 640 27.62 -18.99 -55.05
CA GLY A 640 28.82 -18.73 -54.26
C GLY A 640 29.38 -17.29 -54.31
N VAL A 641 28.81 -16.37 -55.11
CA VAL A 641 29.22 -14.97 -55.14
C VAL A 641 28.77 -14.28 -53.84
N PRO A 642 29.67 -13.60 -53.10
CA PRO A 642 29.28 -12.83 -51.92
C PRO A 642 28.52 -11.58 -52.34
N ILE A 643 27.26 -11.45 -51.92
CA ILE A 643 26.40 -10.31 -52.22
C ILE A 643 26.22 -9.47 -50.93
N PRO A 644 26.82 -8.27 -50.83
CA PRO A 644 26.64 -7.41 -49.67
C PRO A 644 25.27 -6.73 -49.67
N VAL A 645 24.55 -6.83 -48.55
CA VAL A 645 23.31 -6.09 -48.26
C VAL A 645 23.60 -5.14 -47.10
N LYS A 646 23.50 -3.83 -47.34
CA LYS A 646 23.65 -2.80 -46.30
C LYS A 646 22.30 -2.51 -45.66
N ILE A 647 22.28 -2.49 -44.33
CA ILE A 647 21.14 -2.12 -43.51
C ILE A 647 21.53 -0.87 -42.73
N LYS A 648 20.90 0.26 -43.04
CA LYS A 648 21.21 1.56 -42.42
C LYS A 648 19.95 2.36 -42.14
N GLY A 649 19.97 3.17 -41.09
CA GLY A 649 18.90 4.13 -40.79
C GLY A 649 18.42 4.05 -39.34
N PRO A 650 17.23 4.63 -39.05
CA PRO A 650 16.59 4.51 -37.74
C PRO A 650 16.23 3.06 -37.41
N LEU A 651 16.23 2.70 -36.11
CA LEU A 651 15.89 1.33 -35.69
C LEU A 651 14.43 0.94 -35.99
N ASP A 652 13.53 1.92 -35.98
CA ASP A 652 12.11 1.71 -36.17
C ASP A 652 11.74 1.46 -37.64
N ASN A 653 12.58 1.96 -38.56
CA ASN A 653 12.40 1.83 -40.00
C ASN A 653 13.77 1.81 -40.73
N PRO A 654 14.50 0.69 -40.67
CA PRO A 654 15.80 0.57 -41.33
C PRO A 654 15.64 0.46 -42.85
N GLY A 655 16.54 1.10 -43.60
CA GLY A 655 16.64 0.96 -45.06
C GLY A 655 17.54 -0.22 -45.46
N TYR A 656 17.18 -0.90 -46.55
CA TYR A 656 17.89 -2.06 -47.08
C TYR A 656 18.37 -1.79 -48.51
N ALA A 657 19.67 -1.94 -48.77
CA ALA A 657 20.24 -1.70 -50.10
C ALA A 657 21.24 -2.80 -50.49
N LEU A 658 21.17 -3.24 -51.75
CA LEU A 658 22.19 -4.11 -52.35
C LEU A 658 23.38 -3.26 -52.82
N ASP A 659 24.59 -3.71 -52.49
CA ASP A 659 25.82 -3.09 -52.99
C ASP A 659 26.15 -3.62 -54.40
N ILE A 660 25.46 -3.09 -55.42
CA ILE A 660 25.56 -3.56 -56.81
C ILE A 660 26.99 -3.37 -57.36
N GLU A 661 27.67 -2.30 -56.99
CA GLU A 661 29.06 -2.04 -57.38
C GLU A 661 30.01 -3.11 -56.85
N ALA A 662 29.84 -3.52 -55.59
CA ALA A 662 30.61 -4.61 -55.00
C ALA A 662 30.34 -5.95 -55.72
N ILE A 663 29.10 -6.23 -56.13
CA ILE A 663 28.74 -7.43 -56.89
C ILE A 663 29.49 -7.47 -58.24
N LEU A 664 29.46 -6.37 -59.00
CA LEU A 664 30.12 -6.27 -60.30
C LEU A 664 31.64 -6.41 -60.17
N THR A 665 32.22 -5.79 -59.15
CA THR A 665 33.66 -5.85 -58.85
C THR A 665 34.11 -7.26 -58.49
N GLU A 666 33.37 -7.97 -57.64
CA GLU A 666 33.70 -9.35 -57.26
C GLU A 666 33.52 -10.33 -58.42
N LYS A 667 32.49 -10.12 -59.28
CA LYS A 667 32.32 -10.90 -60.51
C LYS A 667 33.53 -10.74 -61.45
N ALA A 668 34.02 -9.51 -61.64
CA ALA A 668 35.20 -9.23 -62.45
C ALA A 668 36.46 -9.92 -61.87
N LYS A 669 36.68 -9.82 -60.55
CA LYS A 669 37.80 -10.51 -59.87
C LYS A 669 37.72 -12.03 -59.97
N GLN A 670 36.54 -12.63 -59.80
CA GLN A 670 36.35 -14.08 -59.98
C GLN A 670 36.65 -14.53 -61.40
N GLN A 671 36.21 -13.78 -62.42
CA GLN A 671 36.52 -14.08 -63.81
C GLN A 671 38.02 -13.99 -64.10
N VAL A 672 38.71 -12.98 -63.56
CA VAL A 672 40.19 -12.88 -63.65
C VAL A 672 40.85 -14.05 -62.95
N ARG A 673 40.44 -14.40 -61.72
CA ARG A 673 40.98 -15.55 -60.98
C ARG A 673 40.76 -16.88 -61.70
N GLN A 674 39.58 -17.13 -62.23
CA GLN A 674 39.30 -18.34 -63.01
C GLN A 674 40.11 -18.38 -64.32
N LYS A 675 40.31 -17.24 -64.98
CA LYS A 675 41.20 -17.16 -66.16
C LYS A 675 42.64 -17.44 -65.77
N VAL A 676 43.15 -16.84 -64.70
CA VAL A 676 44.50 -17.06 -64.18
C VAL A 676 44.68 -18.53 -63.74
N GLU A 677 43.75 -19.12 -63.00
CA GLU A 677 43.80 -20.54 -62.61
C GLU A 677 43.78 -21.46 -63.83
N LYS A 678 42.91 -21.21 -64.81
CA LYS A 678 42.88 -21.98 -66.07
C LYS A 678 44.18 -21.82 -66.85
N GLU A 679 44.78 -20.63 -66.87
CA GLU A 679 46.01 -20.35 -67.59
C GLU A 679 47.26 -20.87 -66.86
N VAL A 680 47.25 -20.88 -65.52
CA VAL A 680 48.23 -21.53 -64.66
C VAL A 680 48.13 -23.04 -64.79
N GLN A 681 46.93 -23.64 -64.74
CA GLN A 681 46.71 -25.07 -65.01
C GLN A 681 47.13 -25.45 -66.43
N LYS A 682 46.86 -24.60 -67.43
CA LYS A 682 47.30 -24.81 -68.81
C LYS A 682 48.83 -24.77 -68.93
N LYS A 683 49.48 -23.79 -68.30
CA LYS A 683 50.97 -23.68 -68.29
C LYS A 683 51.66 -24.75 -67.44
N LEU A 684 51.05 -25.21 -66.35
CA LEU A 684 51.54 -26.36 -65.57
C LEU A 684 51.32 -27.68 -66.34
N GLY A 685 50.17 -27.85 -66.98
CA GLY A 685 49.89 -29.01 -67.83
C GLY A 685 50.79 -29.09 -69.07
N ASP A 686 51.12 -27.95 -69.70
CA ASP A 686 52.05 -27.89 -70.82
C ASP A 686 53.52 -28.06 -70.39
N LYS A 687 53.93 -27.58 -69.20
CA LYS A 687 55.28 -27.83 -68.64
C LYS A 687 55.48 -29.26 -68.12
N LEU A 688 54.42 -29.93 -67.68
CA LEU A 688 54.46 -31.35 -67.29
C LEU A 688 54.46 -32.31 -68.50
N LYS A 689 54.21 -31.81 -69.72
CA LYS A 689 54.32 -32.55 -70.99
C LYS A 689 55.65 -32.32 -71.73
N GLY A 690 56.55 -31.50 -71.20
CA GLY A 690 57.93 -31.35 -71.70
C GLY A 690 58.87 -32.46 -71.18
N PRO A 691 60.14 -32.52 -71.65
CA PRO A 691 61.06 -33.67 -71.56
C PRO A 691 61.44 -34.18 -70.15
N LEU A 692 60.84 -33.65 -69.08
CA LEU A 692 60.93 -34.17 -67.70
C LEU A 692 59.84 -35.21 -67.36
N GLY A 693 58.80 -35.37 -68.19
CA GLY A 693 57.71 -36.34 -67.99
C GLY A 693 58.01 -37.77 -68.46
N GLU A 694 58.98 -37.97 -69.35
CA GLU A 694 59.38 -39.30 -69.84
C GLU A 694 60.51 -39.95 -69.02
N GLY A 695 61.27 -39.18 -68.23
CA GLY A 695 62.35 -39.71 -67.39
C GLY A 695 61.91 -40.38 -66.08
N LEU A 696 60.67 -40.15 -65.62
CA LEU A 696 60.19 -40.63 -64.31
C LEU A 696 59.27 -41.87 -64.38
N LYS A 697 58.96 -42.39 -65.58
CA LYS A 697 58.24 -43.66 -65.74
C LYS A 697 59.13 -44.91 -65.61
N GLY A 698 60.45 -44.76 -65.55
CA GLY A 698 61.41 -45.87 -65.42
C GLY A 698 61.84 -46.23 -64.00
N LEU A 699 61.42 -45.49 -62.96
CA LEU A 699 61.94 -45.64 -61.58
C LEU A 699 60.98 -46.32 -60.58
N PHE A 700 59.78 -46.76 -61.01
CA PHE A 700 58.85 -47.53 -60.17
C PHE A 700 58.22 -48.70 -60.92
N GLY A 701 59.07 -49.51 -61.56
CA GLY A 701 58.68 -50.68 -62.34
C GLY A 701 59.50 -51.94 -62.03
N ARG A 702 59.72 -52.25 -60.74
CA ARG A 702 59.76 -53.60 -60.17
C ARG A 702 59.93 -53.55 -58.66
#